data_AF-A0A0V0V820-F1
#
_entry.id   AF-A0A0V0V820-F1
#
_cell.length_a   1.000
_cell.length_b   1.000
_cell.length_c   1.000
_cell.angle_alpha   90.00
_cell.angle_beta   90.00
_cell.angle_gamma   90.00
#
_symmetry.space_group_name_H-M   'P 1'
#
loop_
_entity.id
_entity.type
_entity.pdbx_description
1 polymer ?
#
loop_
_entity_poly.entity_id
_entity_poly.type
_entity_poly.pdbx_seq_one_letter_code
_entity_poly.pdbx_strand_id
1 'polypeptide(L)'
;MFLSEMSDIDNESATQFRRIVRQIFDSWVSVDLIRSGQLGGANTDAKLEWLIDVVVEMMMSNKSAVDPEYIEEYLEIMFDNEFNVILEDGSSRSVSRLLSLGWDRCRAGETGLVSEMIDELGMRRARRPVGIDQIHRSSESSESSSENEESMDCSDASDKGLSSPETFTGCQTTAESSEPSESEPVVSVGELVDEDVTQHIFCFAFLLQFIKGMDPLDGSLTAIEMLQEELCTDSKECDIQWKSVSEHHAQFISKLGFIQNLRTMLSLKQEKNVGKDESVPKAVTEISKALISSNKQAGKVYELLSQARKDLISALKKSTGSIENLRKQLIDGALREWKYRQRLSQIGYSFEEADELLDRIGRSFECLAEEVWTILTITFWFIELLEQTPKLPDNNVSKCLPAVESIRSLLIDELKMIIQKSFIVSKQPNVVLKQHNKFNAEVRLLVGDKLGIKFFNVKVTVKLISEEQAQSLEDGTTSAFDATTVAKIGISSLSEAEKDFQEENLEVERQSKRVKATFKSKLLKVDSRKPMSKNVEIPVCERNYALLFTCTMFKMGDITFDSIWALSCPVKLTVHGSQERLSQAMILWNHAFASAENPFNIPKAVEWNQLAEALKYKFKCQTGATRPLSDAHLKYIAGKLVADPSCFSYETSLITLEQFCKLPMREDVDFSFWSWFFEIAALIKQKLLRLWDDGLITGFISREDARSLLLSLHESSFLLRFSDSHLGGLSISFSAVLEDGRREVFPLAPFTGKDLDHLSLCSRIARCPQLLHIGRVYGAESCYDKSVIFREEAEGKVTSQLLNKEAYPYITSELIMVAHTTLSGIADCDTTPVSPLNAICPSPGDDLSRICESCGITSDVLDNPVDLNNFDWDSLGVFMIPPDQEPMDESEFFSFLQNEEQPLN
;
A
#
# COMPACT_ATOMS: atom_id res chain seq x y z
N MET A 1 -39.34 50.78 0.48
CA MET A 1 -40.17 49.57 0.57
C MET A 1 -39.74 48.53 -0.44
N PHE A 2 -39.67 48.84 -1.74
CA PHE A 2 -39.21 47.89 -2.79
C PHE A 2 -37.77 47.34 -2.69
N LEU A 3 -36.87 47.97 -1.93
CA LEU A 3 -35.50 47.44 -1.70
C LEU A 3 -35.38 46.57 -0.44
N SER A 4 -36.41 46.53 0.41
CA SER A 4 -36.48 45.61 1.57
C SER A 4 -37.12 44.28 1.16
N GLU A 5 -38.15 44.33 0.30
CA GLU A 5 -38.82 43.12 -0.18
C GLU A 5 -37.93 42.26 -1.09
N MET A 6 -37.00 42.86 -1.85
CA MET A 6 -36.05 42.08 -2.68
C MET A 6 -34.95 41.38 -1.88
N SER A 7 -34.58 41.88 -0.69
CA SER A 7 -33.64 41.17 0.20
C SER A 7 -34.32 40.05 1.00
N ASP A 8 -35.63 40.13 1.19
CA ASP A 8 -36.41 39.12 1.92
C ASP A 8 -36.74 37.91 1.01
N ILE A 9 -36.96 38.13 -0.30
CA ILE A 9 -37.26 37.05 -1.28
C ILE A 9 -36.03 36.14 -1.57
N ASP A 10 -34.82 36.71 -1.64
CA ASP A 10 -33.58 35.93 -1.80
C ASP A 10 -33.26 35.11 -0.53
N ASN A 11 -33.67 35.58 0.65
CA ASN A 11 -33.47 34.89 1.92
C ASN A 11 -34.53 33.79 2.16
N GLU A 12 -35.77 34.00 1.74
CA GLU A 12 -36.82 32.98 1.83
C GLU A 12 -36.56 31.81 0.87
N SER A 13 -36.19 32.10 -0.39
CA SER A 13 -35.78 31.06 -1.36
C SER A 13 -34.56 30.28 -0.87
N ALA A 14 -33.63 30.95 -0.17
CA ALA A 14 -32.47 30.32 0.44
C ALA A 14 -32.81 29.40 1.60
N THR A 15 -33.71 29.82 2.49
CA THR A 15 -34.18 28.99 3.59
C THR A 15 -34.98 27.79 3.10
N GLN A 16 -35.79 27.95 2.04
CA GLN A 16 -36.53 26.84 1.42
C GLN A 16 -35.57 25.85 0.75
N PHE A 17 -34.59 26.34 -0.02
CA PHE A 17 -33.61 25.46 -0.64
C PHE A 17 -32.76 24.71 0.38
N ARG A 18 -32.32 25.37 1.46
CA ARG A 18 -31.62 24.71 2.58
C ARG A 18 -32.44 23.59 3.22
N ARG A 19 -33.77 23.73 3.30
CA ARG A 19 -34.66 22.65 3.77
C ARG A 19 -34.70 21.49 2.79
N ILE A 20 -34.75 21.75 1.49
CA ILE A 20 -34.68 20.71 0.45
C ILE A 20 -33.35 19.97 0.52
N VAL A 21 -32.21 20.68 0.57
CA VAL A 21 -30.87 20.06 0.64
C VAL A 21 -30.76 19.18 1.87
N ARG A 22 -31.19 19.66 3.04
CA ARG A 22 -31.22 18.84 4.27
C ARG A 22 -32.08 17.60 4.10
N GLN A 23 -33.29 17.74 3.54
CA GLN A 23 -34.19 16.62 3.35
C GLN A 23 -33.64 15.57 2.36
N ILE A 24 -32.96 16.02 1.30
CA ILE A 24 -32.26 15.14 0.35
C ILE A 24 -31.16 14.37 1.07
N PHE A 25 -30.29 15.06 1.82
CA PHE A 25 -29.17 14.44 2.56
C PHE A 25 -29.66 13.47 3.63
N ASP A 26 -30.70 13.82 4.36
CA ASP A 26 -31.34 12.93 5.35
C ASP A 26 -32.07 11.75 4.72
N SER A 27 -32.38 11.84 3.43
CA SER A 27 -32.88 10.73 2.63
C SER A 27 -31.78 10.07 1.82
N TRP A 28 -30.50 10.32 2.08
CA TRP A 28 -29.42 9.70 1.31
C TRP A 28 -28.78 8.57 2.12
N VAL A 29 -28.86 7.33 1.61
CA VAL A 29 -28.31 6.13 2.28
C VAL A 29 -26.81 6.30 2.58
N SER A 30 -26.04 6.91 1.69
CA SER A 30 -24.61 7.17 1.90
C SER A 30 -24.35 8.14 3.05
N VAL A 31 -25.23 9.11 3.28
CA VAL A 31 -25.14 10.05 4.43
C VAL A 31 -25.50 9.34 5.73
N ASP A 32 -26.50 8.45 5.73
CA ASP A 32 -26.85 7.63 6.89
C ASP A 32 -25.69 6.69 7.28
N LEU A 33 -25.01 6.08 6.30
CA LEU A 33 -23.80 5.28 6.51
C LEU A 33 -22.62 6.09 7.07
N ILE A 34 -22.45 7.33 6.61
CA ILE A 34 -21.45 8.25 7.17
C ILE A 34 -21.75 8.55 8.64
N ARG A 35 -23.04 8.80 8.96
CA ARG A 35 -23.51 9.12 10.30
C ARG A 35 -23.38 7.91 11.24
N SER A 36 -23.78 6.72 10.81
CA SER A 36 -23.67 5.49 11.61
C SER A 36 -22.21 5.04 11.78
N GLY A 37 -21.38 5.25 10.76
CA GLY A 37 -19.96 4.90 10.77
C GLY A 37 -19.01 5.95 11.37
N GLN A 38 -19.51 7.12 11.76
CA GLN A 38 -18.70 8.28 12.18
C GLN A 38 -17.52 8.58 11.24
N LEU A 39 -17.74 8.49 9.93
CA LEU A 39 -16.67 8.54 8.92
C LEU A 39 -16.00 9.93 8.80
N GLY A 40 -16.60 10.98 9.39
CA GLY A 40 -16.01 12.31 9.56
C GLY A 40 -15.31 12.54 10.91
N GLY A 41 -15.16 11.49 11.75
CA GLY A 41 -14.62 11.56 13.11
C GLY A 41 -15.63 12.05 14.15
N ALA A 42 -15.16 12.53 15.31
CA ALA A 42 -16.02 12.96 16.43
C ALA A 42 -16.98 14.13 16.07
N ASN A 43 -16.74 14.82 14.96
CA ASN A 43 -17.54 15.95 14.47
C ASN A 43 -18.34 15.59 13.20
N THR A 44 -18.62 14.31 12.94
CA THR A 44 -19.31 13.87 11.71
C THR A 44 -20.62 14.62 11.46
N ASP A 45 -21.48 14.76 12.48
CA ASP A 45 -22.75 15.49 12.34
C ASP A 45 -22.55 16.98 12.06
N ALA A 46 -21.56 17.60 12.70
CA ALA A 46 -21.24 19.01 12.47
C ALA A 46 -20.69 19.27 11.06
N LYS A 47 -19.91 18.32 10.52
CA LYS A 47 -19.42 18.37 9.14
C LYS A 47 -20.53 18.18 8.11
N LEU A 48 -21.49 17.28 8.37
CA LEU A 48 -22.66 17.09 7.50
C LEU A 48 -23.55 18.34 7.46
N GLU A 49 -23.78 18.97 8.60
CA GLU A 49 -24.51 20.24 8.67
C GLU A 49 -23.77 21.37 7.95
N TRP A 50 -22.44 21.45 8.10
CA TRP A 50 -21.62 22.39 7.34
C TRP A 50 -21.69 22.14 5.82
N LEU A 51 -21.67 20.87 5.39
CA LEU A 51 -21.73 20.53 3.97
C LEU A 51 -23.07 20.95 3.33
N ILE A 52 -24.18 20.86 4.07
CA ILE A 52 -25.48 21.39 3.63
C ILE A 52 -25.36 22.89 3.32
N ASP A 53 -24.72 23.65 4.21
CA ASP A 53 -24.55 25.09 4.03
C ASP A 53 -23.64 25.43 2.83
N VAL A 54 -22.57 24.66 2.63
CA VAL A 54 -21.65 24.80 1.49
C VAL A 54 -22.36 24.53 0.15
N VAL A 55 -23.18 23.48 0.07
CA VAL A 55 -23.95 23.17 -1.14
C VAL A 55 -24.96 24.26 -1.46
N VAL A 56 -25.62 24.81 -0.44
CA VAL A 56 -26.55 25.94 -0.58
C VAL A 56 -25.81 27.18 -1.08
N GLU A 57 -24.66 27.52 -0.49
CA GLU A 57 -23.83 28.67 -0.89
C GLU A 57 -23.27 28.53 -2.32
N MET A 58 -22.81 27.33 -2.69
CA MET A 58 -22.33 27.03 -4.04
C MET A 58 -23.43 27.26 -5.09
N MET A 59 -24.64 26.77 -4.83
CA MET A 59 -25.78 26.91 -5.74
C MET A 59 -26.27 28.35 -5.84
N MET A 60 -26.19 29.12 -4.74
CA MET A 60 -26.55 30.55 -4.73
C MET A 60 -25.55 31.44 -5.44
N SER A 61 -24.26 31.10 -5.34
CA SER A 61 -23.19 31.86 -5.98
C SER A 61 -23.24 31.75 -7.51
N ASN A 62 -23.85 30.69 -8.04
CA ASN A 62 -24.09 30.51 -9.46
C ASN A 62 -25.51 30.98 -9.87
N LYS A 63 -25.58 32.15 -10.52
CA LYS A 63 -26.85 32.76 -10.97
C LYS A 63 -27.53 32.02 -12.15
N SER A 64 -26.83 31.12 -12.83
CA SER A 64 -27.35 30.27 -13.92
C SER A 64 -27.72 28.87 -13.42
N ALA A 65 -28.46 28.09 -14.23
CA ALA A 65 -28.67 26.67 -13.94
C ALA A 65 -27.30 25.99 -13.80
N VAL A 66 -27.08 25.31 -12.67
CA VAL A 66 -25.84 24.59 -12.40
C VAL A 66 -26.00 23.20 -13.00
N ASP A 67 -25.06 22.80 -13.84
CA ASP A 67 -25.07 21.48 -14.47
C ASP A 67 -25.07 20.37 -13.40
N PRO A 68 -26.03 19.43 -13.42
CA PRO A 68 -26.04 18.28 -12.51
C PRO A 68 -24.72 17.50 -12.51
N GLU A 69 -23.97 17.46 -13.61
CA GLU A 69 -22.67 16.76 -13.67
C GLU A 69 -21.60 17.49 -12.85
N TYR A 70 -21.67 18.82 -12.79
CA TYR A 70 -20.78 19.63 -11.94
C TYR A 70 -21.10 19.46 -10.44
N ILE A 71 -22.39 19.38 -10.09
CA ILE A 71 -22.83 19.13 -8.71
C ILE A 71 -22.42 17.72 -8.26
N GLU A 72 -22.53 16.73 -9.15
CA GLU A 72 -22.10 15.35 -8.91
C GLU A 72 -20.60 15.28 -8.58
N GLU A 73 -19.75 15.83 -9.45
CA GLU A 73 -18.30 15.87 -9.23
C GLU A 73 -17.94 16.61 -7.93
N TYR A 74 -18.60 17.74 -7.64
CA TYR A 74 -18.38 18.49 -6.42
C TYR A 74 -18.74 17.70 -5.16
N LEU A 75 -19.90 17.03 -5.15
CA LEU A 75 -20.30 16.19 -4.02
C LEU A 75 -19.34 15.01 -3.82
N GLU A 76 -18.90 14.35 -4.90
CA GLU A 76 -17.93 13.25 -4.80
C GLU A 76 -16.60 13.71 -4.21
N ILE A 77 -16.10 14.88 -4.61
CA ILE A 77 -14.89 15.47 -4.04
C ILE A 77 -15.08 15.78 -2.55
N MET A 78 -16.22 16.35 -2.15
CA MET A 78 -16.48 16.71 -0.76
C MET A 78 -16.63 15.47 0.13
N PHE A 79 -17.31 14.43 -0.35
CA PHE A 79 -17.47 13.17 0.38
C PHE A 79 -16.14 12.40 0.51
N ASP A 80 -15.30 12.39 -0.53
CA ASP A 80 -13.95 11.80 -0.49
C ASP A 80 -13.04 12.57 0.49
N ASN A 81 -13.01 13.90 0.40
CA ASN A 81 -12.10 14.72 1.21
C ASN A 81 -12.49 14.81 2.70
N GLU A 82 -13.77 14.98 3.01
CA GLU A 82 -14.21 15.29 4.38
C GLU A 82 -14.64 14.07 5.20
N PHE A 83 -15.07 13.01 4.50
CA PHE A 83 -15.59 11.79 5.11
C PHE A 83 -14.86 10.52 4.64
N ASN A 84 -13.89 10.63 3.72
CA ASN A 84 -13.14 9.49 3.18
C ASN A 84 -14.08 8.42 2.57
N VAL A 85 -15.16 8.87 1.93
CA VAL A 85 -16.19 8.04 1.28
C VAL A 85 -16.18 8.27 -0.23
N ILE A 86 -16.03 7.19 -0.99
CA ILE A 86 -16.17 7.19 -2.44
C ILE A 86 -17.58 6.68 -2.77
N LEU A 87 -18.35 7.47 -3.52
CA LEU A 87 -19.72 7.15 -3.91
C LEU A 87 -19.71 6.40 -5.25
N GLU A 88 -19.75 5.06 -5.22
CA GLU A 88 -19.70 4.21 -6.43
C GLU A 88 -21.06 3.64 -6.85
N ASP A 89 -22.11 3.91 -6.08
CA ASP A 89 -23.47 3.38 -6.28
C ASP A 89 -24.31 4.18 -7.30
N GLY A 90 -23.72 5.20 -7.93
CA GLY A 90 -24.40 6.11 -8.86
C GLY A 90 -25.48 6.99 -8.20
N SER A 91 -25.54 7.01 -6.86
CA SER A 91 -26.53 7.81 -6.12
C SER A 91 -26.20 9.31 -6.18
N SER A 92 -24.91 9.68 -6.30
CA SER A 92 -24.43 11.06 -6.48
C SER A 92 -25.11 11.74 -7.67
N ARG A 93 -25.22 11.05 -8.81
CA ARG A 93 -25.91 11.51 -10.03
C ARG A 93 -27.42 11.74 -9.84
N SER A 94 -28.05 10.88 -9.06
CA SER A 94 -29.49 10.99 -8.78
C SER A 94 -29.75 12.18 -7.84
N VAL A 95 -28.87 12.34 -6.84
CA VAL A 95 -28.93 13.45 -5.88
C VAL A 95 -28.60 14.79 -6.54
N SER A 96 -27.61 14.84 -7.45
CA SER A 96 -27.26 16.07 -8.17
C SER A 96 -28.41 16.60 -9.04
N ARG A 97 -29.13 15.71 -9.72
CA ARG A 97 -30.36 16.05 -10.47
C ARG A 97 -31.47 16.54 -9.57
N LEU A 98 -31.66 15.92 -8.40
CA LEU A 98 -32.64 16.37 -7.41
C LEU A 98 -32.30 17.74 -6.82
N LEU A 99 -31.01 18.00 -6.56
CA LEU A 99 -30.55 19.31 -6.07
C LEU A 99 -30.74 20.40 -7.13
N SER A 100 -30.44 20.11 -8.41
CA SER A 100 -30.70 21.04 -9.52
C SER A 100 -32.20 21.31 -9.67
N LEU A 101 -33.04 20.28 -9.67
CA LEU A 101 -34.49 20.41 -9.78
C LEU A 101 -35.08 21.20 -8.60
N GLY A 102 -34.61 20.92 -7.37
CA GLY A 102 -35.02 21.64 -6.17
C GLY A 102 -34.64 23.12 -6.23
N TRP A 103 -33.47 23.44 -6.80
CA TRP A 103 -33.03 24.82 -6.98
C TRP A 103 -33.87 25.56 -8.03
N ASP A 104 -34.15 24.92 -9.18
CA ASP A 104 -34.97 25.50 -10.24
C ASP A 104 -36.39 25.80 -9.76
N ARG A 105 -36.99 24.90 -8.96
CA ARG A 105 -38.32 25.11 -8.36
C ARG A 105 -38.33 26.21 -7.29
N CYS A 106 -37.27 26.30 -6.48
CA CYS A 106 -37.11 27.43 -5.53
C CYS A 106 -37.02 28.77 -6.26
N ARG A 107 -36.28 28.83 -7.38
CA ARG A 107 -36.16 30.03 -8.21
C ARG A 107 -37.46 30.41 -8.93
N ALA A 108 -38.27 29.42 -9.30
CA ALA A 108 -39.57 29.63 -9.93
C ALA A 108 -40.66 30.10 -8.93
N GLY A 109 -40.38 30.10 -7.61
CA GLY A 109 -41.34 30.50 -6.58
C GLY A 109 -42.47 29.50 -6.38
N GLU A 110 -42.30 28.25 -6.83
CA GLU A 110 -43.31 27.19 -6.81
C GLU A 110 -43.39 26.52 -5.42
N THR A 111 -43.80 27.27 -4.39
CA THR A 111 -43.79 26.83 -2.99
C THR A 111 -44.60 25.56 -2.72
N GLY A 112 -45.70 25.34 -3.47
CA GLY A 112 -46.51 24.11 -3.38
C GLY A 112 -45.76 22.86 -3.85
N LEU A 113 -45.06 22.96 -4.99
CA LEU A 113 -44.28 21.85 -5.56
C LEU A 113 -43.00 21.57 -4.78
N VAL A 114 -42.45 22.58 -4.09
CA VAL A 114 -41.34 22.42 -3.14
C VAL A 114 -41.80 21.67 -1.89
N SER A 115 -42.98 22.00 -1.34
CA SER A 115 -43.55 21.27 -0.20
C SER A 115 -43.84 19.81 -0.54
N GLU A 116 -44.44 19.56 -1.71
CA GLU A 116 -44.71 18.20 -2.19
C GLU A 116 -43.42 17.38 -2.36
N MET A 117 -42.36 17.99 -2.90
CA MET A 117 -41.04 17.35 -3.04
C MET A 117 -40.42 17.00 -1.68
N ILE A 118 -40.54 17.88 -0.68
CA ILE A 118 -40.06 17.62 0.69
C ILE A 118 -40.86 16.48 1.34
N ASP A 119 -42.19 16.47 1.18
CA ASP A 119 -43.07 15.44 1.72
C ASP A 119 -42.82 14.08 1.05
N GLU A 120 -42.58 14.05 -0.26
CA GLU A 120 -42.23 12.84 -1.00
C GLU A 120 -40.87 12.27 -0.54
N LEU A 121 -39.85 13.12 -0.37
CA LEU A 121 -38.54 12.71 0.17
C LEU A 121 -38.66 12.23 1.62
N GLY A 122 -39.54 12.85 2.42
CA GLY A 122 -39.87 12.41 3.78
C GLY A 122 -40.53 11.03 3.81
N MET A 123 -41.49 10.76 2.92
CA MET A 123 -42.09 9.43 2.78
C MET A 123 -41.08 8.38 2.31
N ARG A 124 -40.16 8.74 1.40
CA ARG A 124 -39.07 7.85 0.95
C ARG A 124 -38.06 7.52 2.06
N ARG A 125 -37.91 8.41 3.06
CA ARG A 125 -37.16 8.11 4.29
C ARG A 125 -37.94 7.18 5.21
N ALA A 126 -39.23 7.45 5.44
CA ALA A 126 -40.08 6.67 6.35
C ALA A 126 -40.38 5.24 5.87
N ARG A 127 -40.33 4.97 4.56
CA ARG A 127 -40.57 3.65 3.96
C ARG A 127 -39.33 2.74 3.90
N ARG A 128 -38.19 3.14 4.48
CA ARG A 128 -36.98 2.31 4.49
C ARG A 128 -37.05 1.21 5.55
N PRO A 129 -36.68 -0.04 5.24
CA PRO A 129 -36.49 -1.06 6.26
C PRO A 129 -35.32 -0.67 7.18
N VAL A 130 -35.54 -0.69 8.50
CA VAL A 130 -34.47 -0.56 9.50
C VAL A 130 -33.68 -1.88 9.49
N GLY A 131 -32.50 -1.87 8.86
CA GLY A 131 -31.66 -3.08 8.78
C GLY A 131 -30.59 -3.12 7.68
N ILE A 132 -30.17 -1.99 7.12
CA ILE A 132 -29.08 -1.93 6.12
C ILE A 132 -27.88 -1.20 6.73
N ASP A 133 -27.33 -1.73 7.82
CA ASP A 133 -26.04 -1.26 8.37
C ASP A 133 -24.86 -2.15 7.94
N GLN A 134 -25.03 -3.07 6.98
CA GLN A 134 -23.96 -4.02 6.59
C GLN A 134 -23.73 -4.27 5.09
N ILE A 135 -24.35 -3.53 4.16
CA ILE A 135 -24.31 -3.90 2.72
C ILE A 135 -23.37 -3.04 1.85
N HIS A 136 -22.72 -2.00 2.37
CA HIS A 136 -21.74 -1.22 1.59
C HIS A 136 -20.32 -1.28 2.15
N ARG A 137 -19.77 -2.50 2.19
CA ARG A 137 -18.32 -2.73 2.21
C ARG A 137 -17.86 -3.66 1.08
N SER A 138 -18.70 -3.90 0.09
CA SER A 138 -18.52 -4.94 -0.92
C SER A 138 -19.24 -4.58 -2.22
N SER A 139 -18.72 -3.58 -2.94
CA SER A 139 -19.26 -3.19 -4.26
C SER A 139 -18.17 -2.73 -5.24
N GLU A 140 -17.01 -3.38 -5.28
CA GLU A 140 -16.22 -3.40 -6.51
C GLU A 140 -16.34 -4.81 -7.10
N SER A 141 -17.27 -5.01 -8.05
CA SER A 141 -17.15 -5.92 -9.20
C SER A 141 -18.52 -6.34 -9.73
N SER A 142 -18.98 -5.73 -10.81
CA SER A 142 -19.91 -6.38 -11.74
C SER A 142 -19.90 -5.66 -13.08
N GLU A 143 -19.09 -6.14 -14.02
CA GLU A 143 -19.37 -5.97 -15.45
C GLU A 143 -19.52 -7.36 -16.08
N SER A 144 -20.67 -7.55 -16.72
CA SER A 144 -21.08 -8.75 -17.43
C SER A 144 -20.32 -8.88 -18.76
N SER A 145 -19.67 -10.02 -18.98
CA SER A 145 -19.08 -10.39 -20.28
C SER A 145 -20.04 -11.31 -21.03
N SER A 146 -20.42 -10.93 -22.26
CA SER A 146 -21.03 -11.84 -23.24
C SER A 146 -19.93 -12.48 -24.08
N GLU A 147 -19.82 -13.79 -23.99
CA GLU A 147 -18.87 -14.63 -24.74
C GLU A 147 -19.28 -14.74 -26.21
N ASN A 148 -18.30 -14.64 -27.12
CA ASN A 148 -18.36 -15.24 -28.45
C ASN A 148 -17.03 -15.97 -28.66
N GLU A 149 -17.10 -17.30 -28.63
CA GLU A 149 -16.03 -18.22 -28.96
C GLU A 149 -15.87 -18.29 -30.49
N GLU A 150 -14.66 -18.06 -31.00
CA GLU A 150 -14.24 -18.66 -32.27
C GLU A 150 -12.94 -19.44 -32.06
N SER A 151 -13.09 -20.75 -32.11
CA SER A 151 -12.04 -21.76 -32.19
C SER A 151 -11.25 -21.62 -33.49
N MET A 152 -9.92 -21.57 -33.42
CA MET A 152 -9.08 -21.75 -34.59
C MET A 152 -8.06 -22.86 -34.36
N ASP A 153 -8.36 -23.97 -35.02
CA ASP A 153 -7.61 -25.21 -35.12
C ASP A 153 -6.34 -25.00 -35.97
N CYS A 154 -5.22 -25.59 -35.59
CA CYS A 154 -4.08 -25.78 -36.48
C CYS A 154 -3.21 -26.96 -36.04
N SER A 155 -3.26 -27.97 -36.89
CA SER A 155 -2.61 -29.27 -36.84
C SER A 155 -1.14 -29.25 -37.28
N ASP A 156 -0.35 -30.07 -36.58
CA ASP A 156 0.65 -31.02 -37.09
C ASP A 156 1.93 -30.54 -37.81
N ALA A 157 3.09 -30.87 -37.23
CA ALA A 157 4.29 -31.23 -37.96
C ALA A 157 5.25 -32.04 -37.07
N SER A 158 5.75 -33.12 -37.63
CA SER A 158 6.37 -34.26 -36.98
C SER A 158 7.88 -34.38 -37.29
N ASP A 159 8.58 -35.01 -36.34
CA ASP A 159 9.60 -36.07 -36.51
C ASP A 159 11.12 -35.77 -36.68
N LYS A 160 11.89 -36.68 -36.04
CA LYS A 160 13.32 -37.09 -36.19
C LYS A 160 14.42 -36.19 -35.58
N GLY A 161 15.43 -36.67 -34.85
CA GLY A 161 15.98 -38.00 -34.59
C GLY A 161 17.54 -37.94 -34.59
N LEU A 162 18.21 -38.83 -33.83
CA LEU A 162 19.67 -39.09 -33.71
C LEU A 162 20.51 -38.07 -32.90
N SER A 163 21.56 -38.41 -32.14
CA SER A 163 22.26 -39.67 -31.81
C SER A 163 23.32 -39.40 -30.73
N SER A 164 23.63 -40.41 -29.92
CA SER A 164 24.76 -40.51 -28.97
C SER A 164 26.15 -40.49 -29.67
N PRO A 165 27.28 -40.47 -28.93
CA PRO A 165 27.86 -41.75 -28.49
C PRO A 165 28.52 -41.75 -27.08
N GLU A 166 28.80 -42.99 -26.66
CA GLU A 166 29.40 -43.53 -25.43
C GLU A 166 30.86 -43.03 -25.22
N THR A 167 31.55 -43.18 -24.08
CA THR A 167 32.05 -44.47 -23.53
C THR A 167 32.91 -44.30 -22.24
N PHE A 168 33.04 -45.41 -21.50
CA PHE A 168 34.17 -45.89 -20.65
C PHE A 168 34.33 -45.50 -19.16
N THR A 169 33.79 -46.40 -18.29
CA THR A 169 34.38 -47.11 -17.14
C THR A 169 35.25 -46.42 -16.06
N GLY A 170 34.78 -46.52 -14.81
CA GLY A 170 35.34 -47.46 -13.82
C GLY A 170 36.50 -46.99 -12.91
N CYS A 171 36.25 -46.88 -11.61
CA CYS A 171 37.02 -47.60 -10.58
C CYS A 171 36.34 -47.50 -9.20
N GLN A 172 36.14 -48.65 -8.55
CA GLN A 172 35.78 -48.78 -7.14
C GLN A 172 37.03 -48.59 -6.27
N THR A 173 36.87 -48.06 -5.07
CA THR A 173 37.55 -48.59 -3.87
C THR A 173 36.78 -48.19 -2.61
N THR A 174 36.69 -49.17 -1.72
CA THR A 174 35.94 -49.30 -0.47
C THR A 174 36.69 -48.77 0.74
N ALA A 175 35.96 -48.30 1.76
CA ALA A 175 36.18 -48.49 3.21
C ALA A 175 35.18 -47.56 3.95
N GLU A 176 34.25 -48.09 4.76
CA GLU A 176 34.33 -48.16 6.24
C GLU A 176 34.50 -46.78 6.91
N SER A 177 33.86 -46.38 7.99
CA SER A 177 32.74 -46.79 8.85
C SER A 177 32.69 -45.71 9.95
N SER A 178 31.63 -45.71 10.76
CA SER A 178 31.58 -45.19 12.15
C SER A 178 31.59 -43.67 12.41
N GLU A 179 30.47 -43.23 13.00
CA GLU A 179 30.35 -42.09 13.94
C GLU A 179 31.44 -42.12 15.04
N PRO A 180 31.69 -40.99 15.72
CA PRO A 180 31.12 -40.89 17.08
C PRO A 180 30.76 -39.48 17.56
N SER A 181 29.83 -39.49 18.52
CA SER A 181 29.60 -38.53 19.61
C SER A 181 30.81 -38.31 20.53
N GLU A 182 30.86 -37.15 21.22
CA GLU A 182 31.29 -36.92 22.63
C GLU A 182 31.64 -35.42 22.82
N SER A 183 30.89 -34.67 23.63
CA SER A 183 31.05 -34.42 25.07
C SER A 183 32.33 -33.65 25.47
N GLU A 184 32.11 -32.49 26.10
CA GLU A 184 33.10 -31.57 26.66
C GLU A 184 33.93 -32.17 27.81
N PRO A 185 35.16 -31.68 28.02
CA PRO A 185 35.82 -31.75 29.32
C PRO A 185 36.14 -30.35 29.89
N VAL A 186 35.84 -30.21 31.19
CA VAL A 186 36.27 -29.13 32.07
C VAL A 186 37.72 -29.40 32.52
N VAL A 187 38.61 -28.42 32.38
CA VAL A 187 39.91 -28.38 33.07
C VAL A 187 40.13 -27.00 33.69
N SER A 188 40.35 -26.97 35.01
CA SER A 188 40.81 -25.80 35.76
C SER A 188 42.32 -25.65 35.66
N VAL A 189 42.79 -24.45 35.32
CA VAL A 189 44.12 -23.93 35.71
C VAL A 189 43.93 -22.46 36.05
N GLY A 190 44.27 -22.08 37.28
CA GLY A 190 44.30 -20.69 37.70
C GLY A 190 45.66 -20.07 37.42
N GLU A 191 45.67 -18.83 36.94
CA GLU A 191 46.65 -17.80 37.29
C GLU A 191 46.21 -16.43 36.75
N LEU A 192 46.13 -15.46 37.69
CA LEU A 192 46.30 -14.00 37.59
C LEU A 192 45.95 -13.32 36.25
N VAL A 193 44.79 -12.65 36.18
CA VAL A 193 44.47 -11.66 35.14
C VAL A 193 43.84 -10.41 35.77
N ASP A 194 44.35 -9.24 35.39
CA ASP A 194 43.93 -7.90 35.80
C ASP A 194 42.40 -7.69 35.79
N GLU A 195 41.87 -7.13 36.88
CA GLU A 195 40.44 -6.83 37.07
C GLU A 195 39.90 -5.79 36.06
N ASP A 196 40.76 -4.91 35.51
CA ASP A 196 40.33 -3.89 34.52
C ASP A 196 40.11 -4.47 33.11
N VAL A 197 40.83 -5.53 32.74
CA VAL A 197 40.69 -6.17 31.42
C VAL A 197 39.48 -7.11 31.42
N THR A 198 39.19 -7.76 32.56
CA THR A 198 38.01 -8.61 32.69
C THR A 198 36.71 -7.81 32.67
N GLN A 199 36.70 -6.58 33.19
CA GLN A 199 35.50 -5.72 33.16
C GLN A 199 35.19 -5.20 31.73
N HIS A 200 36.21 -4.86 30.94
CA HIS A 200 36.03 -4.52 29.52
C HIS A 200 35.63 -5.72 28.66
N ILE A 201 36.20 -6.90 28.91
CA ILE A 201 35.84 -8.13 28.19
C ILE A 201 34.44 -8.61 28.59
N PHE A 202 34.04 -8.49 29.86
CA PHE A 202 32.67 -8.79 30.28
C PHE A 202 31.66 -7.81 29.69
N CYS A 203 31.96 -6.50 29.66
CA CYS A 203 31.09 -5.54 28.97
C CYS A 203 30.98 -5.84 27.47
N PHE A 204 32.08 -6.20 26.80
CA PHE A 204 32.07 -6.51 25.37
C PHE A 204 31.39 -7.85 25.07
N ALA A 205 31.59 -8.87 25.91
CA ALA A 205 30.92 -10.17 25.79
C ALA A 205 29.43 -10.07 26.13
N PHE A 206 29.05 -9.28 27.13
CA PHE A 206 27.66 -9.00 27.47
C PHE A 206 26.98 -8.18 26.37
N LEU A 207 27.67 -7.21 25.77
CA LEU A 207 27.18 -6.48 24.59
C LEU A 207 27.01 -7.41 23.38
N LEU A 208 27.96 -8.30 23.10
CA LEU A 208 27.85 -9.30 22.03
C LEU A 208 26.72 -10.31 22.27
N GLN A 209 26.45 -10.66 23.53
CA GLN A 209 25.38 -11.58 23.91
C GLN A 209 24.02 -10.89 23.95
N PHE A 210 23.98 -9.58 24.23
CA PHE A 210 22.82 -8.71 24.11
C PHE A 210 22.47 -8.45 22.64
N ILE A 211 23.47 -8.16 21.78
CA ILE A 211 23.32 -8.00 20.33
C ILE A 211 22.83 -9.30 19.66
N LYS A 212 23.21 -10.48 20.16
CA LYS A 212 22.70 -11.77 19.66
C LYS A 212 21.20 -12.00 19.91
N GLY A 213 20.58 -11.25 20.83
CA GLY A 213 19.14 -11.27 21.09
C GLY A 213 18.38 -10.07 20.55
N MET A 214 19.09 -9.08 19.98
CA MET A 214 18.49 -7.89 19.37
C MET A 214 18.24 -8.12 17.88
N ASP A 215 17.25 -7.40 17.36
CA ASP A 215 17.04 -7.32 15.92
C ASP A 215 18.36 -6.90 15.22
N PRO A 216 18.84 -7.60 14.16
CA PRO A 216 20.06 -7.26 13.44
C PRO A 216 20.19 -5.78 13.05
N LEU A 217 19.06 -5.13 12.76
CA LEU A 217 19.03 -3.70 12.43
C LEU A 217 19.35 -2.82 13.66
N ASP A 218 18.83 -3.17 14.83
CA ASP A 218 19.07 -2.41 16.07
C ASP A 218 20.53 -2.53 16.51
N GLY A 219 21.12 -3.71 16.42
CA GLY A 219 22.55 -3.91 16.69
C GLY A 219 23.44 -3.08 15.75
N SER A 220 23.07 -3.00 14.47
CA SER A 220 23.78 -2.16 13.50
C SER A 220 23.62 -0.67 13.80
N LEU A 221 22.44 -0.22 14.27
CA LEU A 221 22.19 1.17 14.61
C LEU A 221 23.00 1.62 15.82
N THR A 222 23.14 0.80 16.85
CA THR A 222 23.98 1.14 18.01
C THR A 222 25.45 1.27 17.62
N ALA A 223 25.96 0.42 16.71
CA ALA A 223 27.32 0.56 16.19
C ALA A 223 27.51 1.88 15.42
N ILE A 224 26.51 2.29 14.64
CA ILE A 224 26.49 3.58 13.92
C ILE A 224 26.50 4.76 14.90
N GLU A 225 25.71 4.69 15.99
CA GLU A 225 25.68 5.72 17.03
C GLU A 225 27.05 5.90 17.70
N MET A 226 27.79 4.80 17.95
CA MET A 226 29.16 4.88 18.48
C MET A 226 30.13 5.57 17.50
N LEU A 227 30.04 5.24 16.21
CA LEU A 227 30.85 5.88 15.17
C LEU A 227 30.52 7.36 14.98
N GLN A 228 29.27 7.76 15.23
CA GLN A 228 28.87 9.17 15.24
C GLN A 228 29.51 9.94 16.40
N GLU A 229 29.54 9.35 17.59
CA GLU A 229 30.23 9.96 18.72
C GLU A 229 31.72 10.15 18.41
N GLU A 230 32.38 9.15 17.81
CA GLU A 230 33.76 9.26 17.33
C GLU A 230 33.92 10.41 16.32
N LEU A 231 33.06 10.48 15.29
CA LEU A 231 33.11 11.57 14.31
C LEU A 231 32.89 12.96 14.95
N CYS A 232 32.00 13.07 15.93
CA CYS A 232 31.77 14.31 16.66
C CYS A 232 33.03 14.73 17.44
N THR A 233 33.78 13.77 18.00
CA THR A 233 35.08 14.07 18.63
C THR A 233 36.13 14.52 17.61
N ASP A 234 36.20 13.88 16.45
CA ASP A 234 37.10 14.25 15.36
C ASP A 234 36.80 15.65 14.79
N SER A 235 35.52 15.98 14.65
CA SER A 235 35.05 17.30 14.23
C SER A 235 35.42 18.40 15.23
N LYS A 236 35.23 18.14 16.53
CA LYS A 236 35.69 19.05 17.60
C LYS A 236 37.20 19.26 17.58
N GLU A 237 37.97 18.20 17.34
CA GLU A 237 39.42 18.30 17.19
C GLU A 237 39.79 19.19 15.98
N CYS A 238 39.08 19.05 14.84
CA CYS A 238 39.28 19.94 13.69
C CYS A 238 39.02 21.42 14.03
N ASP A 239 37.97 21.72 14.78
CA ASP A 239 37.66 23.10 15.23
C ASP A 239 38.74 23.65 16.18
N ILE A 240 39.24 22.82 17.11
CA ILE A 240 40.35 23.20 18.00
C ILE A 240 41.62 23.50 17.19
N GLN A 241 41.98 22.64 16.24
CA GLN A 241 43.15 22.84 15.39
C GLN A 241 43.00 24.07 14.49
N TRP A 242 41.79 24.32 13.98
CA TRP A 242 41.48 25.52 13.20
C TRP A 242 41.67 26.80 14.01
N LYS A 243 41.14 26.86 15.24
CA LYS A 243 41.33 27.99 16.16
C LYS A 243 42.81 28.23 16.46
N SER A 244 43.57 27.16 16.69
CA SER A 244 45.02 27.22 16.85
C SER A 244 45.73 27.83 15.63
N VAL A 245 45.41 27.38 14.42
CA VAL A 245 45.97 27.93 13.17
C VAL A 245 45.64 29.43 13.03
N SER A 246 44.38 29.80 13.24
CA SER A 246 43.90 31.18 13.14
C SER A 246 44.60 32.10 14.13
N GLU A 247 44.75 31.67 15.39
CA GLU A 247 45.44 32.43 16.42
C GLU A 247 46.93 32.64 16.08
N HIS A 248 47.65 31.56 15.75
CA HIS A 248 49.06 31.67 15.39
C HIS A 248 49.28 32.53 14.14
N HIS A 249 48.36 32.47 13.17
CA HIS A 249 48.40 33.31 11.99
C HIS A 249 48.22 34.80 12.33
N ALA A 250 47.23 35.15 13.16
CA ALA A 250 47.01 36.50 13.62
C ALA A 250 48.20 37.05 14.44
N GLN A 251 48.75 36.23 15.34
CA GLN A 251 49.97 36.58 16.10
C GLN A 251 51.15 36.84 15.15
N PHE A 252 51.32 36.01 14.12
CA PHE A 252 52.38 36.18 13.14
C PHE A 252 52.23 37.46 12.33
N ILE A 253 51.02 37.79 11.85
CA ILE A 253 50.73 39.06 11.15
C ILE A 253 51.05 40.26 12.05
N SER A 254 50.63 40.23 13.31
CA SER A 254 50.92 41.29 14.28
C SER A 254 52.42 41.51 14.45
N LYS A 255 53.20 40.43 14.56
CA LYS A 255 54.67 40.50 14.64
C LYS A 255 55.30 41.05 13.37
N LEU A 256 54.81 40.68 12.19
CA LEU A 256 55.27 41.23 10.92
C LEU A 256 54.98 42.74 10.80
N GLY A 257 53.79 43.19 11.20
CA GLY A 257 53.45 44.61 11.25
C GLY A 257 54.36 45.39 12.20
N PHE A 258 54.66 44.83 13.38
CA PHE A 258 55.61 45.43 14.31
C PHE A 258 57.04 45.50 13.74
N ILE A 259 57.50 44.43 13.07
CA ILE A 259 58.80 44.43 12.36
C ILE A 259 58.85 45.51 11.29
N GLN A 260 57.77 45.66 10.51
CA GLN A 260 57.67 46.69 9.47
C GLN A 260 57.73 48.10 10.07
N ASN A 261 57.03 48.35 11.17
CA ASN A 261 57.10 49.61 11.91
C ASN A 261 58.52 49.90 12.42
N LEU A 262 59.21 48.91 12.99
CA LEU A 262 60.60 49.04 13.41
C LEU A 262 61.53 49.36 12.23
N ARG A 263 61.35 48.72 11.07
CA ARG A 263 62.12 49.00 9.85
C ARG A 263 61.89 50.44 9.35
N THR A 264 60.64 50.90 9.33
CA THR A 264 60.30 52.27 8.94
C THR A 264 60.92 53.29 9.90
N MET A 265 60.82 53.06 11.22
CA MET A 265 61.47 53.91 12.22
C MET A 265 62.99 53.94 12.08
N LEU A 266 63.60 52.80 11.77
CA LEU A 266 65.05 52.69 11.54
C LEU A 266 65.47 53.49 10.30
N SER A 267 64.72 53.40 9.19
CA SER A 267 64.95 54.20 7.97
C SER A 267 64.87 55.70 8.26
N LEU A 268 63.80 56.15 8.93
CA LEU A 268 63.59 57.57 9.26
C LEU A 268 64.67 58.12 10.20
N LYS A 269 65.17 57.31 11.13
CA LYS A 269 66.25 57.70 12.05
C LYS A 269 67.62 57.71 11.37
N GLN A 270 67.85 56.84 10.39
CA GLN A 270 69.06 56.83 9.57
C GLN A 270 69.13 58.03 8.62
N GLU A 271 68.01 58.43 8.01
CA GLU A 271 67.92 59.62 7.16
C GLU A 271 68.16 60.94 7.94
N LYS A 272 67.76 61.02 9.21
CA LYS A 272 67.99 62.18 10.08
C LYS A 272 69.42 62.29 10.64
N ASN A 273 70.27 61.29 10.42
CA ASN A 273 71.63 61.20 10.98
C ASN A 273 72.67 62.07 10.24
N VAL A 274 72.23 63.06 9.45
CA VAL A 274 73.10 64.00 8.72
C VAL A 274 73.57 65.17 9.61
N GLY A 275 73.04 65.33 10.83
CA GLY A 275 73.49 66.30 11.83
C GLY A 275 74.11 65.61 13.07
N LYS A 276 75.26 66.11 13.55
CA LYS A 276 76.03 65.58 14.70
C LYS A 276 75.26 65.65 16.03
N ASP A 277 74.38 64.69 16.30
CA ASP A 277 73.69 64.53 17.58
C ASP A 277 74.00 63.12 18.15
N GLU A 278 74.70 63.07 19.30
CA GLU A 278 75.15 61.81 19.94
C GLU A 278 74.01 60.90 20.44
N SER A 279 72.76 61.39 20.47
CA SER A 279 71.58 60.59 20.84
C SER A 279 71.10 59.65 19.72
N VAL A 280 71.40 59.96 18.46
CA VAL A 280 70.92 59.22 17.27
C VAL A 280 71.57 57.83 17.12
N PRO A 281 72.89 57.63 17.34
CA PRO A 281 73.52 56.31 17.27
C PRO A 281 73.02 55.31 18.32
N LYS A 282 72.70 55.79 19.54
CA LYS A 282 72.15 54.94 20.61
C LYS A 282 70.73 54.47 20.27
N ALA A 283 69.87 55.36 19.76
CA ALA A 283 68.54 54.98 19.30
C ALA A 283 68.56 53.99 18.12
N VAL A 284 69.47 54.18 17.15
CA VAL A 284 69.62 53.26 16.00
C VAL A 284 70.09 51.87 16.44
N THR A 285 71.00 51.78 17.42
CA THR A 285 71.47 50.49 17.95
C THR A 285 70.40 49.78 18.79
N GLU A 286 69.58 50.50 19.55
CA GLU A 286 68.44 49.93 20.27
C GLU A 286 67.35 49.41 19.32
N ILE A 287 66.97 50.18 18.30
CA ILE A 287 65.99 49.75 17.28
C ILE A 287 66.53 48.52 16.52
N SER A 288 67.82 48.48 16.20
CA SER A 288 68.46 47.32 15.57
C SER A 288 68.41 46.07 16.47
N LYS A 289 68.67 46.20 17.76
CA LYS A 289 68.54 45.08 18.73
C LYS A 289 67.09 44.61 18.86
N ALA A 290 66.14 45.53 18.94
CA ALA A 290 64.71 45.22 18.98
C ALA A 290 64.25 44.51 17.70
N LEU A 291 64.76 44.91 16.53
CA LEU A 291 64.47 44.28 15.24
C LEU A 291 64.98 42.83 15.18
N ILE A 292 66.22 42.58 15.62
CA ILE A 292 66.79 41.22 15.67
C ILE A 292 65.98 40.32 16.62
N SER A 293 65.65 40.84 17.81
CA SER A 293 64.81 40.11 18.78
C SER A 293 63.43 39.80 18.22
N SER A 294 62.78 40.79 17.58
CA SER A 294 61.45 40.63 16.98
C SER A 294 61.45 39.66 15.81
N ASN A 295 62.47 39.68 14.94
CA ASN A 295 62.64 38.70 13.86
C ASN A 295 62.79 37.27 14.43
N LYS A 296 63.57 37.09 15.51
CA LYS A 296 63.71 35.78 16.16
C LYS A 296 62.39 35.30 16.77
N GLN A 297 61.61 36.20 17.37
CA GLN A 297 60.27 35.87 17.88
C GLN A 297 59.30 35.50 16.74
N ALA A 298 59.29 36.26 15.65
CA ALA A 298 58.46 35.96 14.48
C ALA A 298 58.79 34.61 13.86
N GLY A 299 60.08 34.22 13.80
CA GLY A 299 60.50 32.89 13.34
C GLY A 299 59.93 31.75 14.20
N LYS A 300 59.92 31.90 15.53
CA LYS A 300 59.30 30.90 16.43
C LYS A 300 57.79 30.78 16.24
N VAL A 301 57.08 31.91 16.10
CA VAL A 301 55.64 31.90 15.85
C VAL A 301 55.33 31.26 14.50
N TYR A 302 56.18 31.49 13.50
CA TYR A 302 56.05 30.85 12.19
C TYR A 302 56.26 29.32 12.24
N GLU A 303 57.22 28.83 13.02
CA GLU A 303 57.41 27.38 13.24
C GLU A 303 56.16 26.75 13.89
N LEU A 304 55.59 27.40 14.91
CA LEU A 304 54.34 26.97 15.55
C LEU A 304 53.16 26.98 14.55
N LEU A 305 53.02 28.04 13.76
CA LEU A 305 52.00 28.12 12.70
C LEU A 305 52.16 27.00 11.67
N SER A 306 53.39 26.73 11.23
CA SER A 306 53.69 25.65 10.30
C SER A 306 53.32 24.28 10.87
N GLN A 307 53.51 24.06 12.18
CA GLN A 307 53.13 22.82 12.83
C GLN A 307 51.60 22.71 12.96
N ALA A 308 50.94 23.76 13.47
CA ALA A 308 49.49 23.81 13.60
C ALA A 308 48.77 23.56 12.25
N ARG A 309 49.31 24.07 11.14
CA ARG A 309 48.78 23.79 9.79
C ARG A 309 48.86 22.30 9.42
N LYS A 310 49.95 21.62 9.77
CA LYS A 310 50.10 20.17 9.52
C LYS A 310 49.15 19.37 10.39
N ASP A 311 49.02 19.76 11.65
CA ASP A 311 48.13 19.11 12.62
C ASP A 311 46.68 19.22 12.15
N LEU A 312 46.24 20.40 11.69
CA LEU A 312 44.92 20.59 11.07
C LEU A 312 44.72 19.70 9.85
N ILE A 313 45.70 19.62 8.93
CA ILE A 313 45.59 18.74 7.75
C ILE A 313 45.45 17.27 8.17
N SER A 314 46.16 16.84 9.23
CA SER A 314 46.05 15.47 9.72
C SER A 314 44.69 15.18 10.37
N ALA A 315 44.14 16.14 11.13
CA ALA A 315 42.82 16.04 11.73
C ALA A 315 41.71 15.99 10.65
N LEU A 316 41.82 16.83 9.61
CA LEU A 316 40.90 16.81 8.47
C LEU A 316 40.92 15.45 7.75
N LYS A 317 42.11 14.90 7.48
CA LYS A 317 42.25 13.56 6.85
C LYS A 317 41.65 12.44 7.70
N LYS A 318 41.88 12.47 9.01
CA LYS A 318 41.29 11.51 9.94
C LYS A 318 39.76 11.57 9.85
N SER A 319 39.20 12.78 9.96
CA SER A 319 37.76 13.02 9.93
C SER A 319 37.13 12.58 8.61
N THR A 320 37.78 12.81 7.46
CA THR A 320 37.31 12.32 6.16
C THR A 320 37.24 10.78 6.13
N GLY A 321 38.20 10.08 6.73
CA GLY A 321 38.16 8.61 6.86
C GLY A 321 37.02 8.13 7.76
N SER A 322 36.79 8.82 8.89
CA SER A 322 35.68 8.55 9.80
C SER A 322 34.32 8.76 9.11
N ILE A 323 34.18 9.84 8.31
CA ILE A 323 33.00 10.12 7.48
C ILE A 323 32.75 8.98 6.49
N GLU A 324 33.77 8.54 5.75
CA GLU A 324 33.62 7.48 4.75
C GLU A 324 33.17 6.16 5.39
N ASN A 325 33.75 5.80 6.55
CA ASN A 325 33.38 4.60 7.29
C ASN A 325 31.92 4.68 7.79
N LEU A 326 31.54 5.79 8.43
CA LEU A 326 30.19 5.99 8.93
C LEU A 326 29.16 6.00 7.80
N ARG A 327 29.44 6.68 6.68
CA ARG A 327 28.59 6.67 5.49
C ARG A 327 28.39 5.24 4.98
N LYS A 328 29.45 4.44 4.85
CA LYS A 328 29.34 3.05 4.39
C LYS A 328 28.44 2.24 5.32
N GLN A 329 28.65 2.28 6.63
CA GLN A 329 27.80 1.53 7.56
C GLN A 329 26.35 2.00 7.56
N LEU A 330 26.12 3.31 7.41
CA LEU A 330 24.77 3.87 7.37
C LEU A 330 24.01 3.49 6.09
N ILE A 331 24.67 3.58 4.92
CA ILE A 331 24.04 3.30 3.62
C ILE A 331 23.96 1.79 3.36
N ASP A 332 25.09 1.09 3.51
CA ASP A 332 25.23 -0.32 3.15
C ASP A 332 24.76 -1.26 4.27
N GLY A 333 24.79 -0.82 5.53
CA GLY A 333 24.22 -1.58 6.64
C GLY A 333 22.76 -1.23 6.87
N ALA A 334 22.52 -0.17 7.66
CA ALA A 334 21.19 0.14 8.18
C ALA A 334 20.16 0.51 7.10
N LEU A 335 20.49 1.41 6.18
CA LEU A 335 19.53 1.85 5.15
C LEU A 335 19.18 0.73 4.17
N ARG A 336 20.16 -0.10 3.79
CA ARG A 336 19.93 -1.24 2.89
C ARG A 336 19.00 -2.26 3.54
N GLU A 337 19.24 -2.62 4.78
CA GLU A 337 18.40 -3.56 5.53
C GLU A 337 16.98 -2.99 5.73
N TRP A 338 16.85 -1.70 6.04
CA TRP A 338 15.54 -1.04 6.11
C TRP A 338 14.78 -1.12 4.77
N LYS A 339 15.45 -0.85 3.64
CA LYS A 339 14.86 -0.97 2.29
C LYS A 339 14.46 -2.41 1.97
N TYR A 340 15.26 -3.39 2.38
CA TYR A 340 14.96 -4.81 2.22
C TYR A 340 13.69 -5.20 2.97
N ARG A 341 13.55 -4.80 4.24
CA ARG A 341 12.33 -5.02 5.04
C ARG A 341 11.12 -4.30 4.49
N GLN A 342 11.28 -3.07 4.00
CA GLN A 342 10.22 -2.33 3.32
C GLN A 342 9.72 -3.07 2.07
N ARG A 343 10.61 -3.70 1.32
CA ARG A 343 10.25 -4.53 0.16
C ARG A 343 9.49 -5.78 0.58
N LEU A 344 9.96 -6.50 1.60
CA LEU A 344 9.26 -7.68 2.14
C LEU A 344 7.89 -7.35 2.74
N SER A 345 7.72 -6.16 3.32
CA SER A 345 6.43 -5.74 3.86
C SER A 345 5.35 -5.59 2.78
N GLN A 346 5.72 -5.33 1.52
CA GLN A 346 4.80 -5.29 0.38
C GLN A 346 4.18 -6.65 0.04
N ILE A 347 4.79 -7.75 0.49
CA ILE A 347 4.27 -9.11 0.31
C ILE A 347 3.67 -9.70 1.60
N GLY A 348 3.60 -8.90 2.67
CA GLY A 348 2.89 -9.25 3.91
C GLY A 348 3.77 -9.61 5.10
N TYR A 349 5.10 -9.44 5.02
CA TYR A 349 5.96 -9.56 6.20
C TYR A 349 5.64 -8.43 7.18
N SER A 350 5.71 -8.73 8.48
CA SER A 350 5.56 -7.69 9.50
C SER A 350 6.75 -6.75 9.44
N PHE A 351 6.47 -5.44 9.42
CA PHE A 351 7.49 -4.40 9.58
C PHE A 351 6.98 -3.37 10.59
N GLU A 352 6.99 -3.79 11.84
CA GLU A 352 6.61 -2.96 12.98
C GLU A 352 7.63 -1.82 13.14
N GLU A 353 7.16 -0.66 13.59
CA GLU A 353 8.01 0.52 13.88
C GLU A 353 8.88 1.01 12.71
N ALA A 354 8.51 0.68 11.46
CA ALA A 354 9.27 1.04 10.26
C ALA A 354 9.59 2.54 10.16
N ASP A 355 8.65 3.38 10.56
CA ASP A 355 8.77 4.84 10.57
C ASP A 355 9.70 5.34 11.68
N GLU A 356 9.69 4.70 12.86
CA GLU A 356 10.55 5.06 14.00
C GLU A 356 12.00 4.66 13.76
N LEU A 357 12.21 3.47 13.19
CA LEU A 357 13.51 3.01 12.73
C LEU A 357 14.04 3.92 11.62
N LEU A 358 13.19 4.34 10.69
CA LEU A 358 13.58 5.29 9.66
C LEU A 358 13.95 6.66 10.26
N ASP A 359 13.26 7.12 11.29
CA ASP A 359 13.61 8.35 12.00
C ASP A 359 14.95 8.24 12.76
N ARG A 360 15.30 7.05 13.28
CA ARG A 360 16.64 6.79 13.85
C ARG A 360 17.74 6.86 12.80
N ILE A 361 17.51 6.24 11.65
CA ILE A 361 18.41 6.35 10.48
C ILE A 361 18.46 7.81 10.00
N GLY A 362 17.35 8.52 9.99
CA GLY A 362 17.25 9.94 9.65
C GLY A 362 18.11 10.82 10.55
N ARG A 363 17.99 10.69 11.87
CA ARG A 363 18.85 11.39 12.85
C ARG A 363 20.34 11.13 12.60
N SER A 364 20.67 9.91 12.20
CA SER A 364 22.03 9.53 11.83
C SER A 364 22.54 10.25 10.58
N PHE A 365 21.69 10.36 9.54
CA PHE A 365 21.98 11.14 8.34
C PHE A 365 22.08 12.65 8.62
N GLU A 366 21.20 13.19 9.47
CA GLU A 366 21.24 14.59 9.91
C GLU A 366 22.56 14.92 10.59
N CYS A 367 22.97 14.12 11.59
CA CYS A 367 24.23 14.30 12.30
C CYS A 367 25.43 14.21 11.34
N LEU A 368 25.47 13.17 10.50
CA LEU A 368 26.54 13.00 9.53
C LEU A 368 26.65 14.20 8.58
N ALA A 369 25.52 14.70 8.05
CA ALA A 369 25.51 15.84 7.15
C ALA A 369 25.95 17.15 7.84
N GLU A 370 25.54 17.38 9.10
CA GLU A 370 25.98 18.53 9.90
C GLU A 370 27.49 18.52 10.15
N GLU A 371 28.05 17.35 10.51
CA GLU A 371 29.48 17.22 10.77
C GLU A 371 30.30 17.37 9.48
N VAL A 372 29.87 16.76 8.37
CA VAL A 372 30.50 16.95 7.05
C VAL A 372 30.47 18.42 6.64
N TRP A 373 29.34 19.11 6.83
CA TRP A 373 29.22 20.54 6.52
C TRP A 373 30.14 21.41 7.38
N THR A 374 30.25 21.09 8.68
CA THR A 374 31.13 21.79 9.62
C THR A 374 32.60 21.64 9.20
N ILE A 375 33.05 20.41 8.92
CA ILE A 375 34.43 20.12 8.49
C ILE A 375 34.72 20.78 7.13
N LEU A 376 33.75 20.76 6.21
CA LEU A 376 33.86 21.44 4.92
C LEU A 376 33.99 22.96 5.07
N THR A 377 33.26 23.56 6.00
CA THR A 377 33.34 25.00 6.31
C THR A 377 34.70 25.37 6.88
N ILE A 378 35.24 24.58 7.82
CA ILE A 378 36.61 24.76 8.34
C ILE A 378 37.63 24.67 7.20
N THR A 379 37.47 23.69 6.30
CA THR A 379 38.35 23.50 5.14
C THR A 379 38.32 24.72 4.22
N PHE A 380 37.14 25.30 3.99
CA PHE A 380 36.98 26.52 3.19
C PHE A 380 37.71 27.71 3.82
N TRP A 381 37.48 27.98 5.11
CA TRP A 381 38.17 29.06 5.81
C TRP A 381 39.68 28.88 5.82
N PHE A 382 40.15 27.63 5.92
CA PHE A 382 41.58 27.36 5.89
C PHE A 382 42.22 27.65 4.53
N ILE A 383 41.55 27.31 3.43
CA ILE A 383 41.99 27.69 2.09
C ILE A 383 42.05 29.21 1.96
N GLU A 384 40.98 29.91 2.37
CA GLU A 384 40.93 31.38 2.32
C GLU A 384 42.09 32.01 3.10
N LEU A 385 42.38 31.52 4.31
CA LEU A 385 43.49 31.98 5.13
C LEU A 385 44.87 31.70 4.51
N LEU A 386 45.03 30.60 3.76
CA LEU A 386 46.28 30.29 3.04
C LEU A 386 46.50 31.19 1.82
N GLU A 387 45.43 31.66 1.18
CA GLU A 387 45.49 32.56 0.02
C GLU A 387 45.77 34.02 0.41
N GLN A 388 45.42 34.42 1.64
CA GLN A 388 45.66 35.76 2.17
C GLN A 388 47.16 36.07 2.35
N THR A 389 47.52 37.36 2.19
CA THR A 389 48.89 37.86 2.42
C THR A 389 49.27 37.80 3.90
N PRO A 390 50.54 37.52 4.26
CA PRO A 390 51.75 37.64 3.43
C PRO A 390 52.20 36.32 2.78
N LYS A 391 52.43 36.38 1.46
CA LYS A 391 53.08 35.30 0.69
C LYS A 391 54.57 35.28 1.03
N LEU A 392 54.95 34.43 1.97
CA LEU A 392 56.34 34.18 2.30
C LEU A 392 56.99 33.32 1.21
N PRO A 393 58.30 33.48 0.90
CA PRO A 393 59.02 32.69 -0.09
C PRO A 393 59.30 31.24 0.35
N ASP A 394 58.57 30.75 1.34
CA ASP A 394 58.69 29.38 1.83
C ASP A 394 57.82 28.40 1.02
N ASN A 395 58.17 27.12 1.08
CA ASN A 395 57.41 26.06 0.43
C ASN A 395 56.30 25.49 1.35
N ASN A 396 55.89 26.17 2.42
CA ASN A 396 54.89 25.65 3.35
C ASN A 396 53.49 25.77 2.75
N VAL A 397 53.10 26.97 2.31
CA VAL A 397 51.79 27.22 1.70
C VAL A 397 51.64 26.44 0.40
N SER A 398 52.68 26.39 -0.44
CA SER A 398 52.67 25.65 -1.70
C SER A 398 52.52 24.13 -1.53
N LYS A 399 52.80 23.58 -0.34
CA LYS A 399 52.55 22.17 0.00
C LYS A 399 51.20 21.95 0.67
N CYS A 400 50.75 22.89 1.51
CA CYS A 400 49.50 22.75 2.26
C CYS A 400 48.28 22.94 1.35
N LEU A 401 48.30 23.95 0.48
CA LEU A 401 47.13 24.34 -0.32
C LEU A 401 46.62 23.18 -1.21
N PRO A 402 47.45 22.48 -2.01
CA PRO A 402 46.96 21.36 -2.83
C PRO A 402 46.42 20.20 -2.00
N ALA A 403 46.99 19.95 -0.82
CA ALA A 403 46.54 18.89 0.08
C ALA A 403 45.15 19.19 0.65
N VAL A 404 44.88 20.44 1.02
CA VAL A 404 43.59 20.88 1.57
C VAL A 404 42.53 20.97 0.46
N GLU A 405 42.90 21.42 -0.74
CA GLU A 405 42.02 21.41 -1.91
C GLU A 405 41.56 20.00 -2.29
N SER A 406 42.45 19.02 -2.23
CA SER A 406 42.10 17.61 -2.43
C SER A 406 41.10 17.11 -1.39
N ILE A 407 41.30 17.46 -0.11
CA ILE A 407 40.35 17.11 0.97
C ILE A 407 39.00 17.79 0.75
N ARG A 408 38.99 19.07 0.34
CA ARG A 408 37.76 19.80 0.01
C ARG A 408 36.96 19.10 -1.08
N SER A 409 37.61 18.65 -2.15
CA SER A 409 36.94 17.92 -3.24
C SER A 409 36.29 16.64 -2.72
N LEU A 410 37.05 15.84 -1.93
CA LEU A 410 36.54 14.59 -1.35
C LEU A 410 35.33 14.85 -0.43
N LEU A 411 35.37 15.87 0.42
CA LEU A 411 34.26 16.22 1.30
C LEU A 411 33.01 16.67 0.52
N ILE A 412 33.18 17.39 -0.60
CA ILE A 412 32.06 17.78 -1.47
C ILE A 412 31.43 16.54 -2.11
N ASP A 413 32.25 15.60 -2.60
CA ASP A 413 31.76 14.35 -3.19
C ASP A 413 31.04 13.47 -2.17
N GLU A 414 31.56 13.39 -0.94
CA GLU A 414 30.92 12.71 0.19
C GLU A 414 29.57 13.36 0.55
N LEU A 415 29.51 14.69 0.64
CA LEU A 415 28.25 15.40 0.91
C LEU A 415 27.20 15.15 -0.18
N LYS A 416 27.60 15.18 -1.46
CA LYS A 416 26.72 14.85 -2.59
C LYS A 416 26.19 13.43 -2.49
N MET A 417 27.07 12.47 -2.15
CA MET A 417 26.70 11.07 -2.03
C MET A 417 25.72 10.83 -0.87
N ILE A 418 25.96 11.48 0.28
CA ILE A 418 25.07 11.42 1.45
C ILE A 418 23.68 11.95 1.08
N ILE A 419 23.59 13.15 0.49
CA ILE A 419 22.32 13.76 0.12
C ILE A 419 21.59 12.90 -0.92
N GLN A 420 22.29 12.44 -1.97
CA GLN A 420 21.70 11.59 -3.01
C GLN A 420 21.14 10.29 -2.44
N LYS A 421 21.89 9.59 -1.57
CA LYS A 421 21.47 8.29 -1.03
C LYS A 421 20.47 8.41 0.12
N SER A 422 20.39 9.57 0.76
CA SER A 422 19.38 9.89 1.79
C SER A 422 17.99 10.17 1.23
N PHE A 423 17.86 10.41 -0.08
CA PHE A 423 16.58 10.57 -0.73
C PHE A 423 15.99 9.18 -1.05
N ILE A 424 14.84 8.87 -0.44
CA ILE A 424 14.25 7.54 -0.51
C ILE A 424 12.73 7.58 -0.70
N VAL A 425 12.18 6.48 -1.20
CA VAL A 425 10.74 6.24 -1.19
C VAL A 425 10.37 5.64 0.18
N SER A 426 9.79 6.46 1.05
CA SER A 426 9.40 6.07 2.41
C SER A 426 8.10 5.27 2.47
N LYS A 427 7.13 5.60 1.59
CA LYS A 427 5.89 4.84 1.40
C LYS A 427 5.81 4.44 -0.07
N GLN A 428 5.93 3.14 -0.32
CA GLN A 428 5.85 2.57 -1.67
C GLN A 428 4.42 2.71 -2.23
N PRO A 429 4.29 2.85 -3.56
CA PRO A 429 2.99 2.76 -4.23
C PRO A 429 2.42 1.33 -4.11
N ASN A 430 1.15 1.18 -4.47
CA ASN A 430 0.57 -0.16 -4.64
C ASN A 430 1.38 -0.95 -5.66
N VAL A 431 1.72 -2.19 -5.31
CA VAL A 431 2.57 -3.08 -6.13
C VAL A 431 2.02 -3.37 -7.52
N VAL A 432 0.70 -3.33 -7.67
CA VAL A 432 0.00 -3.40 -8.97
C VAL A 432 -0.75 -2.09 -9.16
N LEU A 433 -0.40 -1.37 -10.23
CA LEU A 433 -1.05 -0.13 -10.61
C LEU A 433 -2.09 -0.42 -11.71
N LYS A 434 -3.36 -0.13 -11.42
CA LYS A 434 -4.46 -0.25 -12.37
C LYS A 434 -4.67 1.07 -13.11
N GLN A 435 -4.91 0.97 -14.42
CA GLN A 435 -5.24 2.15 -15.22
C GLN A 435 -6.50 2.84 -14.66
N HIS A 436 -6.49 4.16 -14.63
CA HIS A 436 -7.52 5.02 -14.04
C HIS A 436 -7.68 4.91 -12.52
N ASN A 437 -6.79 4.22 -11.80
CA ASN A 437 -6.80 4.22 -10.34
C ASN A 437 -5.83 5.25 -9.76
N LYS A 438 -6.18 5.78 -8.58
CA LYS A 438 -5.27 6.60 -7.76
C LYS A 438 -4.22 5.69 -7.11
N PHE A 439 -2.98 6.14 -7.03
CA PHE A 439 -1.91 5.55 -6.24
C PHE A 439 -1.34 6.59 -5.28
N ASN A 440 -0.86 6.12 -4.13
CA ASN A 440 -0.26 6.96 -3.11
C ASN A 440 1.20 6.55 -2.92
N ALA A 441 2.11 7.51 -2.95
CA ALA A 441 3.53 7.28 -2.64
C ALA A 441 4.08 8.46 -1.84
N GLU A 442 5.10 8.22 -1.02
CA GLU A 442 5.75 9.26 -0.23
C GLU A 442 7.26 9.12 -0.33
N VAL A 443 7.93 10.21 -0.71
CA VAL A 443 9.39 10.30 -0.67
C VAL A 443 9.84 11.15 0.51
N ARG A 444 10.99 10.79 1.08
CA ARG A 444 11.62 11.50 2.19
C ARG A 444 13.08 11.80 1.87
N LEU A 445 13.54 12.94 2.36
CA LEU A 445 14.96 13.30 2.39
C LEU A 445 15.46 13.17 3.84
N LEU A 446 16.23 12.12 4.11
CA LEU A 446 16.60 11.75 5.49
C LEU A 446 17.58 12.71 6.16
N VAL A 447 18.28 13.55 5.39
CA VAL A 447 19.13 14.64 5.91
C VAL A 447 18.30 15.77 6.57
N GLY A 448 16.97 15.73 6.44
CA GLY A 448 16.06 16.62 7.15
C GLY A 448 16.22 18.08 6.72
N ASP A 449 15.90 19.02 7.61
CA ASP A 449 16.02 20.47 7.37
C ASP A 449 17.33 21.06 7.93
N LYS A 450 18.26 20.22 8.41
CA LYS A 450 19.51 20.70 9.06
C LYS A 450 20.41 21.50 8.12
N LEU A 451 20.41 21.15 6.83
CA LEU A 451 21.10 21.90 5.79
C LEU A 451 20.30 23.11 5.25
N GLY A 452 19.16 23.44 5.86
CA GLY A 452 18.30 24.55 5.42
C GLY A 452 17.55 24.27 4.12
N ILE A 453 17.18 23.01 3.87
CA ILE A 453 16.57 22.59 2.60
C ILE A 453 15.27 23.33 2.30
N LYS A 454 14.51 23.73 3.32
CA LYS A 454 13.30 24.55 3.18
C LYS A 454 13.51 25.86 2.42
N PHE A 455 14.74 26.39 2.35
CA PHE A 455 15.03 27.65 1.69
C PHE A 455 15.25 27.52 0.18
N PHE A 456 15.43 26.30 -0.33
CA PHE A 456 15.71 26.07 -1.75
C PHE A 456 14.46 25.82 -2.61
N ASN A 457 13.26 25.72 -1.99
CA ASN A 457 11.99 25.42 -2.67
C ASN A 457 12.12 24.22 -3.64
N VAL A 458 12.73 23.13 -3.17
CA VAL A 458 12.96 21.92 -3.97
C VAL A 458 11.62 21.29 -4.31
N LYS A 459 11.42 20.95 -5.58
CA LYS A 459 10.26 20.18 -6.03
C LYS A 459 10.67 18.78 -6.43
N VAL A 460 9.75 17.85 -6.32
CA VAL A 460 9.93 16.44 -6.71
C VAL A 460 8.98 16.14 -7.85
N THR A 461 9.51 15.56 -8.92
CA THR A 461 8.74 15.06 -10.06
C THR A 461 8.62 13.54 -9.99
N VAL A 462 7.48 12.98 -10.38
CA VAL A 462 7.27 11.52 -10.51
C VAL A 462 6.99 11.12 -11.95
N LYS A 463 7.71 10.11 -12.45
CA LYS A 463 7.54 9.51 -13.79
C LYS A 463 7.48 7.98 -13.68
N LEU A 464 6.77 7.32 -14.58
CA LEU A 464 6.79 5.85 -14.67
C LEU A 464 7.79 5.43 -15.75
N ILE A 465 8.79 4.64 -15.40
CA ILE A 465 9.83 4.19 -16.33
C ILE A 465 9.81 2.66 -16.52
N SER A 466 10.39 2.19 -17.63
CA SER A 466 10.56 0.76 -17.88
C SER A 466 11.72 0.17 -17.07
N GLU A 467 11.75 -1.15 -16.95
CA GLU A 467 12.86 -1.90 -16.36
C GLU A 467 14.22 -1.58 -17.02
N GLU A 468 14.29 -1.54 -18.36
CA GLU A 468 15.54 -1.24 -19.08
C GLU A 468 16.06 0.17 -18.77
N GLN A 469 15.16 1.14 -18.62
CA GLN A 469 15.50 2.50 -18.23
C GLN A 469 15.95 2.55 -16.76
N ALA A 470 15.29 1.82 -15.87
CA ALA A 470 15.66 1.75 -14.46
C ALA A 470 17.07 1.16 -14.29
N GLN A 471 17.39 0.08 -14.99
CA GLN A 471 18.73 -0.52 -15.00
C GLN A 471 19.77 0.46 -15.57
N SER A 472 19.45 1.13 -16.69
CA SER A 472 20.36 2.11 -17.31
C SER A 472 20.65 3.34 -16.42
N LEU A 473 19.72 3.68 -15.51
CA LEU A 473 19.89 4.74 -14.51
C LEU A 473 20.79 4.29 -13.35
N GLU A 474 20.62 3.07 -12.87
CA GLU A 474 21.47 2.48 -11.83
C GLU A 474 22.92 2.31 -12.30
N ASP A 475 23.11 1.95 -13.57
CA ASP A 475 24.44 1.83 -14.22
C ASP A 475 25.07 3.20 -14.57
N GLY A 476 24.33 4.31 -14.42
CA GLY A 476 24.80 5.66 -14.72
C GLY A 476 24.94 5.97 -16.22
N THR A 477 24.36 5.15 -17.10
CA THR A 477 24.44 5.32 -18.57
C THR A 477 23.44 6.38 -19.07
N THR A 478 22.33 6.58 -18.36
CA THR A 478 21.29 7.57 -18.69
C THR A 478 21.09 8.53 -17.52
N SER A 479 20.76 9.80 -17.80
CA SER A 479 20.40 10.79 -16.78
C SER A 479 18.93 10.65 -16.38
N ALA A 480 18.61 10.85 -15.10
CA ALA A 480 17.23 10.82 -14.58
C ALA A 480 16.30 11.84 -15.27
N PHE A 481 16.84 12.95 -15.78
CA PHE A 481 16.05 13.95 -16.51
C PHE A 481 15.68 13.49 -17.93
N ASP A 482 16.53 12.68 -18.56
CA ASP A 482 16.34 12.19 -19.92
C ASP A 482 15.41 10.96 -19.98
N ALA A 483 15.07 10.39 -18.82
CA ALA A 483 14.14 9.28 -18.72
C ALA A 483 12.75 9.69 -19.24
N THR A 484 12.28 8.96 -20.26
CA THR A 484 10.94 9.15 -20.84
C THR A 484 9.92 8.32 -20.08
N THR A 485 8.76 8.90 -19.79
CA THR A 485 7.68 8.16 -19.13
C THR A 485 7.04 7.12 -20.07
N VAL A 486 6.61 5.98 -19.50
CA VAL A 486 5.88 4.91 -20.19
C VAL A 486 4.36 5.07 -20.01
N ALA A 487 3.94 5.92 -19.08
CA ALA A 487 2.53 6.21 -18.83
C ALA A 487 2.32 7.67 -18.45
N LYS A 488 1.12 8.16 -18.76
CA LYS A 488 0.66 9.47 -18.30
C LYS A 488 0.24 9.39 -16.84
N ILE A 489 0.83 10.22 -15.99
CA ILE A 489 0.53 10.37 -14.57
C ILE A 489 0.07 11.81 -14.35
N GLY A 490 -1.10 11.99 -13.74
CA GLY A 490 -1.56 13.33 -13.39
C GLY A 490 -3.00 13.35 -12.89
N ILE A 491 -3.49 14.55 -12.62
CA ILE A 491 -4.89 14.81 -12.27
C ILE A 491 -5.63 15.09 -13.59
N SER A 492 -6.87 14.60 -13.72
CA SER A 492 -7.67 14.66 -14.96
C SER A 492 -7.87 16.08 -15.51
N SER A 493 -7.69 17.11 -14.69
CA SER A 493 -7.87 18.53 -15.00
C SER A 493 -6.63 19.25 -15.58
N LEU A 494 -5.46 18.60 -15.69
CA LEU A 494 -4.22 19.24 -16.14
C LEU A 494 -4.04 19.22 -17.68
N SER A 495 -3.17 20.11 -18.20
CA SER A 495 -2.88 20.21 -19.65
C SER A 495 -2.12 18.99 -20.20
N GLU A 496 -2.17 18.73 -21.51
CA GLU A 496 -1.60 17.49 -22.11
C GLU A 496 -0.10 17.27 -21.85
N ALA A 497 0.69 18.34 -21.64
CA ALA A 497 2.13 18.25 -21.31
C ALA A 497 2.39 18.03 -19.79
N GLU A 498 1.44 18.42 -18.94
CA GLU A 498 1.46 18.20 -17.49
C GLU A 498 0.91 16.82 -17.09
N LYS A 499 0.52 16.00 -18.07
CA LYS A 499 0.09 14.61 -17.88
C LYS A 499 1.24 13.60 -17.96
N ASP A 500 2.45 14.03 -18.32
CA ASP A 500 3.61 13.13 -18.45
C ASP A 500 4.36 12.94 -17.12
N PHE A 501 4.20 13.88 -16.18
CA PHE A 501 4.76 13.82 -14.83
C PHE A 501 3.92 14.67 -13.88
N GLN A 502 3.89 14.32 -12.60
CA GLN A 502 3.36 15.17 -11.54
C GLN A 502 4.51 15.78 -10.75
N GLU A 503 4.35 17.02 -10.31
CA GLU A 503 5.31 17.76 -9.51
C GLU A 503 4.69 18.13 -8.16
N GLU A 504 5.41 17.87 -7.06
CA GLU A 504 5.02 18.23 -5.70
C GLU A 504 6.17 18.95 -4.99
N ASN A 505 5.87 19.81 -4.04
CA ASN A 505 6.92 20.47 -3.25
C ASN A 505 7.49 19.50 -2.21
N LEU A 506 8.79 19.59 -1.97
CA LEU A 506 9.43 18.91 -0.85
C LEU A 506 9.24 19.77 0.41
N GLU A 507 8.33 19.35 1.28
CA GLU A 507 7.88 20.15 2.42
C GLU A 507 8.38 19.60 3.76
N VAL A 508 8.53 20.50 4.74
CA VAL A 508 8.86 20.13 6.13
C VAL A 508 7.57 19.92 6.89
N GLU A 509 7.29 18.69 7.30
CA GLU A 509 6.12 18.35 8.10
C GLU A 509 6.22 18.98 9.51
N ARG A 510 5.21 19.76 9.90
CA ARG A 510 5.28 20.57 11.14
C ARG A 510 5.43 19.76 12.42
N GLN A 511 4.82 18.56 12.48
CA GLN A 511 4.80 17.74 13.69
C GLN A 511 6.06 16.89 13.82
N SER A 512 6.40 16.15 12.78
CA SER A 512 7.52 15.20 12.77
C SER A 512 8.86 15.84 12.39
N LYS A 513 8.84 17.06 11.82
CA LYS A 513 9.98 17.74 11.18
C LYS A 513 10.60 16.94 10.02
N ARG A 514 9.91 15.92 9.51
CA ARG A 514 10.35 15.14 8.34
C ARG A 514 10.26 15.99 7.08
N VAL A 515 11.26 15.89 6.22
CA VAL A 515 11.28 16.53 4.90
C VAL A 515 10.76 15.53 3.88
N LYS A 516 9.55 15.76 3.36
CA LYS A 516 8.83 14.77 2.54
C LYS A 516 7.97 15.41 1.45
N ALA A 517 7.71 14.62 0.40
CA ALA A 517 6.71 14.94 -0.62
C ALA A 517 5.77 13.75 -0.77
N THR A 518 4.47 14.01 -0.74
CA THR A 518 3.43 12.97 -0.82
C THR A 518 2.69 13.11 -2.14
N PHE A 519 2.67 12.03 -2.92
CA PHE A 519 1.99 11.94 -4.19
C PHE A 519 0.70 11.16 -4.01
N LYS A 520 -0.43 11.78 -4.38
CA LYS A 520 -1.75 11.15 -4.49
C LYS A 520 -2.22 11.27 -5.94
N SER A 521 -1.68 10.43 -6.81
CA SER A 521 -1.71 10.62 -8.27
C SER A 521 -2.60 9.59 -8.95
N LYS A 522 -3.20 9.91 -10.10
CA LYS A 522 -3.97 8.95 -10.92
C LYS A 522 -3.11 8.47 -12.08
N LEU A 523 -3.09 7.15 -12.33
CA LEU A 523 -2.51 6.60 -13.55
C LEU A 523 -3.50 6.78 -14.70
N LEU A 524 -3.23 7.68 -15.64
CA LEU A 524 -4.22 8.07 -16.65
C LEU A 524 -4.27 7.11 -17.83
N LYS A 525 -3.10 6.82 -18.43
CA LYS A 525 -3.01 5.97 -19.62
C LYS A 525 -1.63 5.35 -19.74
N VAL A 526 -1.58 4.04 -19.96
CA VAL A 526 -0.35 3.31 -20.27
C VAL A 526 -0.14 3.38 -21.78
N ASP A 527 1.00 3.91 -22.22
CA ASP A 527 1.32 3.92 -23.65
C ASP A 527 1.81 2.54 -24.09
N SER A 528 0.88 1.75 -24.62
CA SER A 528 1.13 0.41 -25.16
C SER A 528 1.98 0.39 -26.45
N ARG A 529 2.43 1.54 -26.96
CA ARG A 529 2.92 1.71 -28.35
C ARG A 529 4.41 2.02 -28.52
N LYS A 530 5.27 1.74 -27.53
CA LYS A 530 6.71 1.62 -27.77
C LYS A 530 7.17 0.18 -27.53
N PRO A 531 7.21 -0.67 -28.58
CA PRO A 531 7.92 -1.93 -28.48
C PRO A 531 9.41 -1.63 -28.28
N MET A 532 9.91 -1.87 -27.07
CA MET A 532 11.34 -2.05 -26.85
C MET A 532 11.63 -3.53 -27.10
N SER A 533 12.47 -3.81 -28.10
CA SER A 533 12.86 -5.15 -28.60
C SER A 533 11.90 -5.88 -29.57
N LYS A 534 12.52 -6.57 -30.54
CA LYS A 534 11.92 -7.23 -31.71
C LYS A 534 11.56 -8.71 -31.51
N ASN A 535 11.64 -9.24 -30.30
CA ASN A 535 11.40 -10.67 -30.05
C ASN A 535 10.38 -10.88 -28.93
N VAL A 536 9.24 -11.50 -29.26
CA VAL A 536 8.13 -11.93 -28.37
C VAL A 536 7.49 -10.79 -27.58
N GLU A 537 6.25 -10.43 -27.93
CA GLU A 537 5.47 -9.44 -27.18
C GLU A 537 5.11 -9.99 -25.78
N ILE A 538 5.94 -9.71 -24.77
CA ILE A 538 5.62 -10.00 -23.37
C ILE A 538 4.43 -9.13 -22.96
N PRO A 539 3.36 -9.68 -22.34
CA PRO A 539 2.19 -8.93 -21.90
C PRO A 539 2.54 -7.79 -20.95
N VAL A 540 1.75 -6.70 -20.96
CA VAL A 540 1.96 -5.52 -20.10
C VAL A 540 1.98 -5.89 -18.61
N CYS A 541 1.14 -6.85 -18.21
CA CYS A 541 1.03 -7.33 -16.82
C CYS A 541 2.25 -8.14 -16.34
N GLU A 542 3.09 -8.62 -17.27
CA GLU A 542 4.32 -9.35 -16.97
C GLU A 542 5.56 -8.43 -16.91
N ARG A 543 5.52 -7.25 -17.52
CA ARG A 543 6.66 -6.32 -17.55
C ARG A 543 6.87 -5.65 -16.19
N ASN A 544 8.12 -5.42 -15.80
CA ASN A 544 8.44 -4.62 -14.61
C ASN A 544 8.53 -3.14 -14.96
N TYR A 545 8.08 -2.31 -14.04
CA TYR A 545 8.18 -0.86 -14.10
C TYR A 545 8.64 -0.32 -12.76
N ALA A 546 9.06 0.94 -12.73
CA ALA A 546 9.34 1.66 -11.50
C ALA A 546 8.87 3.11 -11.59
N LEU A 547 8.45 3.68 -10.47
CA LEU A 547 8.27 5.11 -10.34
C LEU A 547 9.63 5.75 -10.04
N LEU A 548 10.03 6.67 -10.92
CA LEU A 548 11.21 7.52 -10.75
C LEU A 548 10.78 8.83 -10.12
N PHE A 549 11.33 9.10 -8.94
CA PHE A 549 11.18 10.37 -8.25
C PHE A 549 12.46 11.19 -8.43
N THR A 550 12.36 12.40 -8.97
CA THR A 550 13.53 13.25 -9.25
C THR A 550 13.34 14.62 -8.62
N CYS A 551 14.32 15.07 -7.84
CA CYS A 551 14.34 16.41 -7.27
C CYS A 551 14.82 17.45 -8.30
N THR A 552 14.26 18.65 -8.26
CA THR A 552 14.77 19.79 -9.01
C THR A 552 16.18 20.18 -8.54
N MET A 553 17.02 20.60 -9.48
CA MET A 553 18.38 21.08 -9.17
C MET A 553 18.34 22.26 -8.18
N PHE A 554 19.23 22.22 -7.18
CA PHE A 554 19.44 23.35 -6.27
C PHE A 554 20.93 23.56 -5.98
N LYS A 555 21.28 24.72 -5.44
CA LYS A 555 22.66 25.10 -5.11
C LYS A 555 22.79 25.47 -3.64
N MET A 556 23.80 24.93 -2.98
CA MET A 556 24.17 25.28 -1.61
C MET A 556 25.57 25.88 -1.63
N GLY A 557 25.67 27.21 -1.57
CA GLY A 557 26.93 27.91 -1.86
C GLY A 557 27.39 27.63 -3.30
N ASP A 558 28.64 27.19 -3.45
CA ASP A 558 29.22 26.83 -4.75
C ASP A 558 28.96 25.37 -5.16
N ILE A 559 28.23 24.60 -4.34
CA ILE A 559 27.96 23.18 -4.59
C ILE A 559 26.61 23.04 -5.29
N THR A 560 26.62 22.39 -6.45
CA THR A 560 25.41 22.09 -7.23
C THR A 560 24.95 20.66 -6.96
N PHE A 561 23.66 20.50 -6.65
CA PHE A 561 22.98 19.22 -6.53
C PHE A 561 21.99 19.09 -7.68
N ASP A 562 22.31 18.23 -8.64
CA ASP A 562 21.53 18.02 -9.87
C ASP A 562 21.01 16.60 -10.00
N SER A 563 21.68 15.58 -9.45
CA SER A 563 21.33 14.17 -9.61
C SER A 563 20.74 13.53 -8.35
N ILE A 564 19.69 14.13 -7.76
CA ILE A 564 18.98 13.54 -6.61
C ILE A 564 17.70 12.87 -7.09
N TRP A 565 17.67 11.54 -7.01
CA TRP A 565 16.54 10.73 -7.46
C TRP A 565 16.43 9.42 -6.66
N ALA A 566 15.25 8.82 -6.67
CA ALA A 566 14.97 7.53 -6.06
C ALA A 566 13.98 6.73 -6.93
N LEU A 567 14.14 5.40 -6.92
CA LEU A 567 13.21 4.47 -7.57
C LEU A 567 12.29 3.82 -6.54
N SER A 568 11.03 3.60 -6.91
CA SER A 568 10.17 2.68 -6.17
C SER A 568 10.66 1.24 -6.30
N CYS A 569 10.15 0.35 -5.45
CA CYS A 569 10.24 -1.08 -5.73
C CYS A 569 9.58 -1.40 -7.09
N PRO A 570 9.94 -2.53 -7.74
CA PRO A 570 9.32 -2.95 -8.99
C PRO A 570 7.80 -3.04 -8.85
N VAL A 571 7.07 -2.40 -9.77
CA VAL A 571 5.61 -2.41 -9.86
C VAL A 571 5.14 -3.04 -11.17
N LYS A 572 3.91 -3.54 -11.18
CA LYS A 572 3.23 -4.06 -12.38
C LYS A 572 2.10 -3.14 -12.82
N LEU A 573 1.78 -3.17 -14.11
CA LEU A 573 0.66 -2.43 -14.69
C LEU A 573 -0.43 -3.39 -15.16
N THR A 574 -1.68 -3.10 -14.81
CA THR A 574 -2.84 -3.89 -15.26
C THR A 574 -3.90 -3.00 -15.89
N VAL A 575 -4.49 -3.47 -16.99
CA VAL A 575 -5.63 -2.80 -17.63
C VAL A 575 -6.96 -3.37 -17.10
N HIS A 576 -7.00 -4.69 -16.82
CA HIS A 576 -8.19 -5.39 -16.36
C HIS A 576 -7.88 -6.22 -15.11
N GLY A 577 -8.87 -6.43 -14.24
CA GLY A 577 -8.70 -7.16 -12.97
C GLY A 577 -8.24 -8.61 -13.15
N SER A 578 -8.61 -9.27 -14.25
CA SER A 578 -8.16 -10.64 -14.56
C SER A 578 -6.63 -10.77 -14.68
N GLN A 579 -5.93 -9.69 -15.05
CA GLN A 579 -4.47 -9.65 -15.16
C GLN A 579 -3.78 -9.50 -13.79
N GLU A 580 -4.49 -8.98 -12.79
CA GLU A 580 -3.94 -8.73 -11.46
C GLU A 580 -3.44 -10.01 -10.80
N ARG A 581 -4.10 -11.14 -11.04
CA ARG A 581 -3.70 -12.44 -10.50
C ARG A 581 -2.26 -12.77 -10.86
N LEU A 582 -1.92 -12.72 -12.15
CA LEU A 582 -0.56 -13.00 -12.62
C LEU A 582 0.43 -11.94 -12.13
N SER A 583 0.06 -10.66 -12.16
CA SER A 583 0.91 -9.57 -11.69
C SER A 583 1.27 -9.70 -10.19
N GLN A 584 0.30 -10.06 -9.34
CA GLN A 584 0.52 -10.33 -7.91
C GLN A 584 1.50 -11.50 -7.70
N ALA A 585 1.42 -12.54 -8.52
CA ALA A 585 2.34 -13.69 -8.47
C ALA A 585 3.79 -13.25 -8.74
N MET A 586 3.97 -12.48 -9.82
CA MET A 586 5.29 -12.01 -10.24
C MET A 586 5.87 -10.99 -9.26
N ILE A 587 5.04 -10.15 -8.66
CA ILE A 587 5.45 -9.25 -7.57
C ILE A 587 5.92 -10.06 -6.36
N LEU A 588 5.14 -11.06 -5.93
CA LEU A 588 5.51 -11.91 -4.80
C LEU A 588 6.90 -12.51 -5.05
N TRP A 589 7.10 -13.09 -6.23
CA TRP A 589 8.37 -13.69 -6.62
C TRP A 589 9.52 -12.68 -6.69
N ASN A 590 9.29 -11.50 -7.27
CA ASN A 590 10.30 -10.45 -7.36
C ASN A 590 10.69 -9.96 -5.95
N HIS A 591 9.72 -9.54 -5.14
CA HIS A 591 9.99 -8.89 -3.86
C HIS A 591 10.58 -9.86 -2.82
N ALA A 592 10.20 -11.14 -2.87
CA ALA A 592 10.74 -12.16 -1.99
C ALA A 592 12.17 -12.57 -2.36
N PHE A 593 12.48 -12.75 -3.66
CA PHE A 593 13.68 -13.48 -4.08
C PHE A 593 14.67 -12.68 -4.94
N ALA A 594 14.33 -11.47 -5.39
CA ALA A 594 15.28 -10.64 -6.12
C ALA A 594 16.46 -10.23 -5.22
N SER A 595 17.64 -10.07 -5.83
CA SER A 595 18.83 -9.61 -5.12
C SER A 595 18.57 -8.28 -4.39
N ALA A 596 19.23 -8.08 -3.25
CA ALA A 596 19.18 -6.81 -2.53
C ALA A 596 19.88 -5.67 -3.32
N GLU A 597 20.86 -6.02 -4.17
CA GLU A 597 21.63 -5.04 -4.95
C GLU A 597 20.89 -4.58 -6.21
N ASN A 598 20.16 -5.49 -6.87
CA ASN A 598 19.41 -5.19 -8.08
C ASN A 598 18.01 -5.85 -8.00
N PRO A 599 16.96 -5.09 -7.64
CA PRO A 599 15.58 -5.57 -7.55
C PRO A 599 14.98 -6.07 -8.88
N PHE A 600 15.62 -5.79 -10.01
CA PHE A 600 15.18 -6.26 -11.33
C PHE A 600 15.82 -7.60 -11.73
N ASN A 601 16.83 -8.08 -10.98
CA ASN A 601 17.42 -9.39 -11.21
C ASN A 601 16.60 -10.50 -10.51
N ILE A 602 15.62 -11.05 -11.23
CA ILE A 602 14.68 -12.05 -10.70
C ILE A 602 15.23 -13.47 -10.92
N PRO A 603 15.35 -14.30 -9.86
CA PRO A 603 15.78 -15.68 -10.02
C PRO A 603 14.72 -16.52 -10.77
N LYS A 604 15.18 -17.39 -11.67
CA LYS A 604 14.30 -18.28 -12.45
C LYS A 604 13.72 -19.43 -11.63
N ALA A 605 14.44 -19.86 -10.59
CA ALA A 605 14.04 -20.91 -9.67
C ALA A 605 14.50 -20.57 -8.25
N VAL A 606 13.72 -21.01 -7.26
CA VAL A 606 13.97 -20.73 -5.83
C VAL A 606 13.73 -21.98 -5.00
N GLU A 607 14.35 -22.02 -3.83
CA GLU A 607 14.18 -23.12 -2.88
C GLU A 607 12.77 -23.12 -2.28
N TRP A 608 12.21 -24.31 -2.08
CA TRP A 608 10.88 -24.47 -1.49
C TRP A 608 10.76 -23.82 -0.11
N ASN A 609 11.77 -23.93 0.76
CA ASN A 609 11.70 -23.35 2.11
C ASN A 609 11.49 -21.82 2.07
N GLN A 610 12.21 -21.13 1.19
CA GLN A 610 12.08 -19.68 1.01
C GLN A 610 10.69 -19.32 0.43
N LEU A 611 10.20 -20.12 -0.54
CA LEU A 611 8.87 -19.93 -1.12
C LEU A 611 7.74 -20.21 -0.13
N ALA A 612 7.87 -21.25 0.68
CA ALA A 612 6.89 -21.66 1.68
C ALA A 612 6.72 -20.57 2.75
N GLU A 613 7.81 -19.95 3.18
CA GLU A 613 7.78 -18.82 4.10
C GLU A 613 7.07 -17.61 3.45
N ALA A 614 7.46 -17.23 2.23
CA ALA A 614 6.81 -16.14 1.51
C ALA A 614 5.30 -16.38 1.31
N LEU A 615 4.88 -17.62 1.02
CA LEU A 615 3.48 -18.01 0.91
C LEU A 615 2.74 -17.91 2.26
N LYS A 616 3.37 -18.28 3.39
CA LYS A 616 2.78 -18.11 4.73
C LYS A 616 2.42 -16.65 4.99
N TYR A 617 3.36 -15.72 4.78
CA TYR A 617 3.11 -14.29 4.99
C TYR A 617 2.12 -13.71 3.99
N LYS A 618 2.25 -14.06 2.71
CA LYS A 618 1.33 -13.61 1.67
C LYS A 618 -0.10 -14.08 1.93
N PHE A 619 -0.28 -15.34 2.33
CA PHE A 619 -1.59 -15.88 2.68
C PHE A 619 -2.22 -15.14 3.86
N LYS A 620 -1.46 -14.93 4.94
CA LYS A 620 -1.91 -14.18 6.12
C LYS A 620 -2.35 -12.76 5.74
N CYS A 621 -1.52 -12.04 5.01
CA CYS A 621 -1.81 -10.66 4.59
C CYS A 621 -2.99 -10.57 3.61
N GLN A 622 -3.12 -11.51 2.68
CA GLN A 622 -4.17 -11.48 1.66
C GLN A 622 -5.54 -11.87 2.25
N THR A 623 -5.58 -12.86 3.14
CA THR A 623 -6.81 -13.31 3.78
C THR A 623 -7.24 -12.40 4.92
N GLY A 624 -6.29 -11.78 5.63
CA GLY A 624 -6.52 -11.13 6.92
C GLY A 624 -6.68 -12.13 8.07
N ALA A 625 -6.38 -13.42 7.85
CA ALA A 625 -6.51 -14.47 8.83
C ALA A 625 -5.50 -14.32 9.97
N THR A 626 -5.96 -14.60 11.20
CA THR A 626 -5.07 -14.75 12.35
C THR A 626 -4.39 -16.12 12.35
N ARG A 627 -5.07 -17.14 11.82
CA ARG A 627 -4.54 -18.50 11.72
C ARG A 627 -3.61 -18.66 10.50
N PRO A 628 -2.31 -18.98 10.70
CA PRO A 628 -1.35 -19.19 9.61
C PRO A 628 -1.53 -20.55 8.92
N LEU A 629 -0.86 -20.74 7.78
CA LEU A 629 -0.74 -22.05 7.14
C LEU A 629 0.10 -22.98 8.02
N SER A 630 -0.43 -24.17 8.30
CA SER A 630 0.28 -25.22 9.03
C SER A 630 1.34 -25.91 8.16
N ASP A 631 2.27 -26.65 8.78
CA ASP A 631 3.28 -27.40 8.02
C ASP A 631 2.67 -28.55 7.20
N ALA A 632 1.52 -29.10 7.65
CA ALA A 632 0.74 -30.05 6.86
C ALA A 632 0.17 -29.40 5.58
N HIS A 633 -0.30 -28.15 5.68
CA HIS A 633 -0.78 -27.39 4.52
C HIS A 633 0.37 -27.10 3.55
N LEU A 634 1.53 -26.68 4.07
CA LEU A 634 2.72 -26.47 3.24
C LEU A 634 3.15 -27.76 2.54
N LYS A 635 3.18 -28.90 3.23
CA LYS A 635 3.50 -30.19 2.62
C LYS A 635 2.57 -30.52 1.45
N TYR A 636 1.27 -30.30 1.64
CA TYR A 636 0.28 -30.50 0.59
C TYR A 636 0.52 -29.57 -0.61
N ILE A 637 0.78 -28.29 -0.36
CA ILE A 637 1.10 -27.29 -1.39
C ILE A 637 2.38 -27.67 -2.15
N ALA A 638 3.42 -28.13 -1.45
CA ALA A 638 4.67 -28.57 -2.06
C ALA A 638 4.44 -29.70 -3.07
N GLY A 639 3.62 -30.69 -2.69
CA GLY A 639 3.26 -31.80 -3.57
C GLY A 639 2.48 -31.40 -4.83
N LYS A 640 1.94 -30.17 -4.89
CA LYS A 640 1.28 -29.61 -6.09
C LYS A 640 2.23 -28.88 -7.03
N LEU A 641 3.32 -28.32 -6.51
CA LEU A 641 4.29 -27.54 -7.28
C LEU A 641 5.43 -28.41 -7.83
N VAL A 642 5.71 -29.52 -7.19
CA VAL A 642 6.82 -30.40 -7.54
C VAL A 642 6.36 -31.40 -8.60
N ALA A 643 7.08 -31.45 -9.72
CA ALA A 643 6.76 -32.33 -10.85
C ALA A 643 6.86 -33.83 -10.52
N ASP A 644 7.79 -34.21 -9.62
CA ASP A 644 7.95 -35.57 -9.13
C ASP A 644 7.98 -35.61 -7.59
N PRO A 645 6.86 -35.98 -6.94
CA PRO A 645 6.76 -36.07 -5.48
C PRO A 645 7.75 -37.05 -4.84
N SER A 646 8.29 -38.02 -5.60
CA SER A 646 9.23 -39.02 -5.09
C SER A 646 10.64 -38.47 -4.87
N CYS A 647 10.97 -37.34 -5.50
CA CYS A 647 12.26 -36.67 -5.43
C CYS A 647 12.20 -35.39 -4.55
N PHE A 648 11.10 -35.18 -3.84
CA PHE A 648 10.90 -33.99 -3.02
C PHE A 648 11.72 -34.03 -1.73
N SER A 649 12.54 -33.00 -1.54
CA SER A 649 13.26 -32.72 -0.29
C SER A 649 13.01 -31.28 0.10
N TYR A 650 12.59 -31.06 1.35
CA TYR A 650 12.34 -29.71 1.86
C TYR A 650 13.55 -28.78 1.71
N GLU A 651 14.77 -29.32 1.80
CA GLU A 651 16.00 -28.53 1.79
C GLU A 651 16.57 -28.25 0.40
N THR A 652 16.25 -29.08 -0.62
CA THR A 652 16.95 -29.01 -1.91
C THR A 652 16.03 -28.90 -3.13
N SER A 653 14.72 -28.98 -2.95
CA SER A 653 13.78 -28.86 -4.07
C SER A 653 13.67 -27.42 -4.57
N LEU A 654 13.99 -27.23 -5.84
CA LEU A 654 13.86 -25.96 -6.55
C LEU A 654 12.53 -25.91 -7.32
N ILE A 655 11.84 -24.79 -7.24
CA ILE A 655 10.60 -24.51 -7.97
C ILE A 655 10.86 -23.37 -8.94
N THR A 656 10.44 -23.54 -10.19
CA THR A 656 10.60 -22.50 -11.21
C THR A 656 9.46 -21.49 -11.18
N LEU A 657 9.72 -20.26 -11.62
CA LEU A 657 8.68 -19.23 -11.77
C LEU A 657 7.55 -19.69 -12.69
N GLU A 658 7.87 -20.45 -13.74
CA GLU A 658 6.89 -20.96 -14.69
C GLU A 658 5.95 -21.98 -14.04
N GLN A 659 6.48 -22.93 -13.27
CA GLN A 659 5.67 -23.88 -12.49
C GLN A 659 4.77 -23.17 -11.48
N PHE A 660 5.25 -22.08 -10.89
CA PHE A 660 4.53 -21.34 -9.87
C PHE A 660 3.30 -20.61 -10.42
N CYS A 661 3.42 -19.89 -11.54
CA CYS A 661 2.35 -18.99 -11.99
C CYS A 661 1.91 -19.11 -13.46
N LYS A 662 2.65 -19.83 -14.32
CA LYS A 662 2.36 -19.89 -15.77
C LYS A 662 1.85 -21.25 -16.24
N LEU A 663 2.47 -22.34 -15.81
CA LEU A 663 2.10 -23.68 -16.21
C LEU A 663 0.83 -24.14 -15.49
N PRO A 664 -0.01 -24.96 -16.14
CA PRO A 664 -1.18 -25.55 -15.49
C PRO A 664 -0.74 -26.43 -14.33
N MET A 665 -1.47 -26.39 -13.22
CA MET A 665 -1.14 -27.17 -12.01
C MET A 665 -1.26 -28.68 -12.23
N ARG A 666 -2.12 -29.10 -13.17
CA ARG A 666 -2.39 -30.50 -13.49
C ARG A 666 -2.84 -30.60 -14.96
N GLU A 667 -2.67 -31.76 -15.57
CA GLU A 667 -2.99 -31.96 -17.00
C GLU A 667 -4.47 -31.76 -17.35
N ASP A 668 -5.39 -31.97 -16.40
CA ASP A 668 -6.84 -31.85 -16.57
C ASP A 668 -7.39 -30.46 -16.19
N VAL A 669 -6.53 -29.50 -15.84
CA VAL A 669 -6.94 -28.12 -15.51
C VAL A 669 -6.19 -27.11 -16.36
N ASP A 670 -6.84 -25.99 -16.66
CA ASP A 670 -6.33 -24.92 -17.51
C ASP A 670 -5.72 -23.75 -16.71
N PHE A 671 -5.69 -23.84 -15.38
CA PHE A 671 -5.20 -22.79 -14.49
C PHE A 671 -3.91 -23.16 -13.77
N SER A 672 -3.10 -22.14 -13.48
CA SER A 672 -1.84 -22.29 -12.75
C SER A 672 -2.02 -22.45 -11.24
N PHE A 673 -0.98 -22.96 -10.57
CA PHE A 673 -0.94 -23.08 -9.12
C PHE A 673 -1.30 -21.76 -8.42
N TRP A 674 -0.64 -20.66 -8.81
CA TRP A 674 -0.90 -19.37 -8.19
C TRP A 674 -2.34 -18.90 -8.36
N SER A 675 -2.94 -19.12 -9.53
CA SER A 675 -4.33 -18.75 -9.77
C SER A 675 -5.27 -19.49 -8.81
N TRP A 676 -5.04 -20.79 -8.62
CA TRP A 676 -5.77 -21.60 -7.65
C TRP A 676 -5.59 -21.09 -6.21
N PHE A 677 -4.35 -20.86 -5.79
CA PHE A 677 -4.03 -20.40 -4.44
C PHE A 677 -4.59 -19.00 -4.14
N PHE A 678 -4.50 -18.08 -5.11
CA PHE A 678 -5.00 -16.72 -5.01
C PHE A 678 -6.52 -16.67 -4.83
N GLU A 679 -7.26 -17.47 -5.60
CA GLU A 679 -8.73 -17.52 -5.52
C GLU A 679 -9.22 -18.17 -4.22
N ILE A 680 -8.46 -19.14 -3.67
CA ILE A 680 -8.73 -19.67 -2.33
C ILE A 680 -8.56 -18.57 -1.28
N ALA A 681 -7.47 -17.81 -1.33
CA ALA A 681 -7.24 -16.71 -0.40
C ALA A 681 -8.32 -15.62 -0.51
N ALA A 682 -8.77 -15.31 -1.73
CA ALA A 682 -9.89 -14.39 -1.97
C ALA A 682 -11.21 -14.92 -1.39
N LEU A 683 -11.52 -16.20 -1.60
CA LEU A 683 -12.71 -16.85 -1.03
C LEU A 683 -12.73 -16.79 0.50
N ILE A 684 -11.57 -17.06 1.13
CA ILE A 684 -11.42 -16.95 2.58
C ILE A 684 -11.68 -15.52 3.03
N LYS A 685 -10.97 -14.55 2.46
CA LYS A 685 -11.11 -13.13 2.81
C LYS A 685 -12.56 -12.66 2.73
N GLN A 686 -13.26 -13.02 1.66
CA GLN A 686 -14.60 -12.50 1.38
C GLN A 686 -15.70 -13.23 2.16
N LYS A 687 -15.60 -14.56 2.33
CA LYS A 687 -16.73 -15.39 2.79
C LYS A 687 -16.42 -16.34 3.92
N LEU A 688 -15.17 -16.78 4.10
CA LEU A 688 -14.83 -17.90 4.99
C LEU A 688 -13.84 -17.54 6.12
N LEU A 689 -13.50 -16.26 6.31
CA LEU A 689 -12.46 -15.81 7.24
C LEU A 689 -12.68 -16.33 8.66
N ARG A 690 -13.89 -16.18 9.19
CA ARG A 690 -14.27 -16.69 10.53
C ARG A 690 -14.10 -18.20 10.62
N LEU A 691 -14.60 -18.95 9.64
CA LEU A 691 -14.53 -20.42 9.63
C LEU A 691 -13.09 -20.94 9.49
N TRP A 692 -12.23 -20.17 8.81
CA TRP A 692 -10.81 -20.48 8.71
C TRP A 692 -10.11 -20.27 10.06
N ASP A 693 -10.29 -19.11 10.69
CA ASP A 693 -9.67 -18.72 11.95
C ASP A 693 -10.15 -19.56 13.13
N ASP A 694 -11.44 -19.92 13.16
CA ASP A 694 -12.03 -20.84 14.15
C ASP A 694 -11.52 -22.30 13.97
N GLY A 695 -10.73 -22.57 12.92
CA GLY A 695 -10.15 -23.89 12.67
C GLY A 695 -11.13 -24.91 12.10
N LEU A 696 -12.28 -24.48 11.57
CA LEU A 696 -13.33 -25.37 11.05
C LEU A 696 -13.06 -25.85 9.63
N ILE A 697 -12.20 -25.13 8.92
CA ILE A 697 -11.74 -25.51 7.58
C ILE A 697 -10.40 -26.24 7.71
N THR A 698 -10.39 -27.53 7.37
CA THR A 698 -9.16 -28.31 7.17
C THR A 698 -8.37 -27.74 5.99
N GLY A 699 -9.06 -27.42 4.89
CA GLY A 699 -8.53 -26.62 3.78
C GLY A 699 -7.65 -27.39 2.82
N PHE A 700 -6.34 -27.29 2.98
CA PHE A 700 -5.33 -27.86 2.09
C PHE A 700 -5.09 -29.35 2.41
N ILE A 701 -5.92 -30.22 1.84
CA ILE A 701 -5.85 -31.68 2.01
C ILE A 701 -6.30 -32.40 0.74
N SER A 702 -5.62 -33.48 0.37
CA SER A 702 -5.97 -34.26 -0.83
C SER A 702 -7.28 -35.04 -0.63
N ARG A 703 -7.90 -35.46 -1.72
CA ARG A 703 -9.12 -36.30 -1.64
C ARG A 703 -8.85 -37.65 -0.96
N GLU A 704 -7.66 -38.20 -1.17
CA GLU A 704 -7.21 -39.48 -0.61
C GLU A 704 -6.90 -39.37 0.88
N ASP A 705 -6.20 -38.30 1.28
CA ASP A 705 -5.91 -38.03 2.70
C ASP A 705 -7.19 -37.70 3.46
N ALA A 706 -8.09 -36.91 2.87
CA ALA A 706 -9.40 -36.62 3.44
C ALA A 706 -10.23 -37.90 3.62
N ARG A 707 -10.20 -38.80 2.62
CA ARG A 707 -10.87 -40.11 2.72
C ARG A 707 -10.27 -40.95 3.84
N SER A 708 -8.94 -41.07 3.90
CA SER A 708 -8.24 -41.85 4.92
C SER A 708 -8.49 -41.32 6.32
N LEU A 709 -8.47 -39.99 6.48
CA LEU A 709 -8.73 -39.31 7.74
C LEU A 709 -10.16 -39.57 8.23
N LEU A 710 -11.18 -39.34 7.39
CA LEU A 710 -12.58 -39.57 7.77
C LEU A 710 -12.90 -41.04 8.05
N LEU A 711 -12.23 -41.98 7.37
CA LEU A 711 -12.36 -43.42 7.65
C LEU A 711 -11.66 -43.84 8.94
N SER A 712 -10.61 -43.12 9.36
CA SER A 712 -9.92 -43.37 10.63
C SER A 712 -10.71 -42.93 11.86
N LEU A 713 -11.65 -42.00 11.70
CA LEU A 713 -12.49 -41.51 12.79
C LEU A 713 -13.56 -42.55 13.17
N HIS A 714 -13.79 -42.73 14.47
CA HIS A 714 -14.79 -43.67 14.96
C HIS A 714 -16.24 -43.24 14.65
N GLU A 715 -16.51 -41.94 14.57
CA GLU A 715 -17.84 -41.37 14.35
C GLU A 715 -17.99 -40.78 12.95
N SER A 716 -19.22 -40.83 12.38
CA SER A 716 -19.51 -40.20 11.11
C SER A 716 -19.28 -38.69 11.20
N SER A 717 -18.35 -38.20 10.40
CA SER A 717 -17.93 -36.79 10.39
C SER A 717 -17.85 -36.27 8.96
N PHE A 718 -17.83 -34.94 8.81
CA PHE A 718 -17.50 -34.30 7.55
C PHE A 718 -16.34 -33.31 7.72
N LEU A 719 -15.64 -32.97 6.64
CA LEU A 719 -14.60 -31.95 6.63
C LEU A 719 -14.76 -31.02 5.43
N LEU A 720 -14.19 -29.83 5.56
CA LEU A 720 -14.18 -28.79 4.52
C LEU A 720 -12.77 -28.72 3.90
N ARG A 721 -12.68 -28.90 2.58
CA ARG A 721 -11.42 -28.86 1.83
C ARG A 721 -11.52 -27.99 0.59
N PHE A 722 -10.41 -27.38 0.19
CA PHE A 722 -10.36 -26.64 -1.07
C PHE A 722 -10.35 -27.61 -2.27
N SER A 723 -10.92 -27.14 -3.39
CA SER A 723 -11.07 -27.93 -4.61
C SER A 723 -9.86 -27.75 -5.51
N ASP A 724 -9.32 -28.86 -6.01
CA ASP A 724 -8.17 -28.87 -6.93
C ASP A 724 -8.61 -28.72 -8.40
N SER A 725 -9.93 -28.81 -8.66
CA SER A 725 -10.50 -28.77 -10.01
C SER A 725 -11.30 -27.51 -10.31
N HIS A 726 -11.57 -26.67 -9.31
CA HIS A 726 -12.35 -25.43 -9.46
C HIS A 726 -11.63 -24.29 -8.76
N LEU A 727 -11.41 -23.18 -9.47
CA LEU A 727 -10.85 -21.95 -8.90
C LEU A 727 -11.75 -21.42 -7.78
N GLY A 728 -11.16 -21.12 -6.61
CA GLY A 728 -11.91 -20.60 -5.47
C GLY A 728 -13.03 -21.52 -5.00
N GLY A 729 -12.89 -22.84 -5.19
CA GLY A 729 -13.90 -23.83 -4.82
C GLY A 729 -13.66 -24.44 -3.44
N LEU A 730 -14.72 -24.56 -2.64
CA LEU A 730 -14.74 -25.30 -1.38
C LEU A 730 -15.64 -26.54 -1.49
N SER A 731 -15.09 -27.73 -1.27
CA SER A 731 -15.83 -28.99 -1.29
C SER A 731 -16.01 -29.55 0.12
N ILE A 732 -17.11 -30.25 0.34
CA ILE A 732 -17.40 -30.97 1.58
C ILE A 732 -17.15 -32.46 1.32
N SER A 733 -16.42 -33.12 2.20
CA SER A 733 -16.26 -34.57 2.16
C SER A 733 -16.80 -35.16 3.46
N PHE A 734 -17.68 -36.16 3.36
CA PHE A 734 -18.37 -36.73 4.52
C PHE A 734 -18.34 -38.25 4.49
N SER A 735 -18.21 -38.87 5.66
CA SER A 735 -18.31 -40.32 5.79
C SER A 735 -19.76 -40.73 6.05
N ALA A 736 -20.27 -41.68 5.27
CA ALA A 736 -21.55 -42.34 5.50
C ALA A 736 -21.36 -43.85 5.63
N VAL A 737 -22.23 -44.48 6.41
CA VAL A 737 -22.31 -45.94 6.52
C VAL A 737 -23.34 -46.40 5.49
N LEU A 738 -22.90 -47.25 4.57
CA LEU A 738 -23.74 -47.86 3.54
C LEU A 738 -24.64 -48.94 4.16
N GLU A 739 -25.67 -49.37 3.42
CA GLU A 739 -26.59 -50.44 3.86
C GLU A 739 -25.87 -51.76 4.16
N ASP A 740 -24.72 -52.01 3.50
CA ASP A 740 -23.87 -53.18 3.72
C ASP A 740 -22.96 -53.07 4.97
N GLY A 741 -23.10 -52.00 5.74
CA GLY A 741 -22.32 -51.72 6.95
C GLY A 741 -20.91 -51.19 6.68
N ARG A 742 -20.49 -51.04 5.43
CA ARG A 742 -19.19 -50.44 5.10
C ARG A 742 -19.27 -48.93 5.22
N ARG A 743 -18.20 -48.32 5.75
CA ARG A 743 -18.05 -46.87 5.78
C ARG A 743 -17.38 -46.41 4.48
N GLU A 744 -17.98 -45.45 3.82
CA GLU A 744 -17.43 -44.82 2.62
C GLU A 744 -17.51 -43.30 2.73
N VAL A 745 -16.60 -42.62 2.02
CA VAL A 745 -16.50 -41.16 2.02
C VAL A 745 -16.97 -40.62 0.68
N PHE A 746 -17.90 -39.67 0.75
CA PHE A 746 -18.51 -39.03 -0.41
C PHE A 746 -18.10 -37.55 -0.50
N PRO A 747 -17.58 -37.09 -1.65
CA PRO A 747 -17.35 -35.69 -1.90
C PRO A 747 -18.60 -35.02 -2.48
N LEU A 748 -18.89 -33.80 -2.04
CA LEU A 748 -19.86 -32.91 -2.68
C LEU A 748 -19.19 -32.06 -3.77
N ALA A 749 -19.99 -31.65 -4.75
CA ALA A 749 -19.57 -30.65 -5.73
C ALA A 749 -19.05 -29.39 -5.02
N PRO A 750 -17.96 -28.78 -5.51
CA PRO A 750 -17.37 -27.61 -4.87
C PRO A 750 -18.27 -26.37 -5.02
N PHE A 751 -18.27 -25.53 -4.00
CA PHE A 751 -18.96 -24.25 -3.96
C PHE A 751 -17.96 -23.12 -4.21
N THR A 752 -18.28 -22.24 -5.15
CA THR A 752 -17.51 -21.03 -5.47
C THR A 752 -18.05 -19.83 -4.70
N GLY A 753 -17.35 -18.69 -4.74
CA GLY A 753 -17.83 -17.43 -4.14
C GLY A 753 -19.25 -17.06 -4.61
N LYS A 754 -19.53 -17.24 -5.90
CA LYS A 754 -20.86 -16.99 -6.50
C LYS A 754 -21.93 -17.89 -5.89
N ASP A 755 -21.62 -19.15 -5.63
CA ASP A 755 -22.56 -20.06 -4.96
C ASP A 755 -22.85 -19.62 -3.53
N LEU A 756 -21.83 -19.12 -2.83
CA LEU A 756 -21.95 -18.63 -1.45
C LEU A 756 -22.68 -17.28 -1.36
N ASP A 757 -22.74 -16.50 -2.44
CA ASP A 757 -23.58 -15.30 -2.54
C ASP A 757 -25.07 -15.66 -2.56
N HIS A 758 -25.44 -16.73 -3.27
CA HIS A 758 -26.83 -17.19 -3.34
C HIS A 758 -27.30 -17.85 -2.03
N LEU A 759 -26.46 -18.68 -1.42
CA LEU A 759 -26.77 -19.35 -0.16
C LEU A 759 -25.51 -19.57 0.65
N SER A 760 -25.50 -19.06 1.88
CA SER A 760 -24.32 -19.14 2.74
C SER A 760 -23.90 -20.59 3.03
N LEU A 761 -22.60 -20.79 3.26
CA LEU A 761 -22.05 -22.12 3.56
C LEU A 761 -22.72 -22.76 4.78
N CYS A 762 -22.95 -21.98 5.85
CA CYS A 762 -23.57 -22.48 7.07
C CYS A 762 -25.01 -22.93 6.83
N SER A 763 -25.80 -22.16 6.07
CA SER A 763 -27.16 -22.55 5.67
C SER A 763 -27.17 -23.82 4.81
N ARG A 764 -26.21 -23.96 3.88
CA ARG A 764 -26.03 -25.18 3.07
C ARG A 764 -25.74 -26.39 3.95
N ILE A 765 -24.82 -26.29 4.90
CA ILE A 765 -24.42 -27.38 5.79
C ILE A 765 -25.54 -27.77 6.75
N ALA A 766 -26.24 -26.79 7.32
CA ALA A 766 -27.31 -27.01 8.29
C ALA A 766 -28.50 -27.78 7.69
N ARG A 767 -28.84 -27.49 6.43
CA ARG A 767 -30.07 -27.97 5.77
C ARG A 767 -29.87 -29.08 4.73
N CYS A 768 -28.63 -29.42 4.39
CA CYS A 768 -28.34 -30.50 3.45
C CYS A 768 -28.82 -31.85 4.00
N PRO A 769 -29.76 -32.55 3.33
CA PRO A 769 -30.31 -33.82 3.82
C PRO A 769 -29.24 -34.88 4.12
N GLN A 770 -28.22 -34.95 3.27
CA GLN A 770 -27.12 -35.91 3.37
C GLN A 770 -26.20 -35.63 4.56
N LEU A 771 -26.21 -34.41 5.09
CA LEU A 771 -25.42 -34.01 6.26
C LEU A 771 -26.25 -33.96 7.55
N LEU A 772 -27.58 -34.11 7.50
CA LEU A 772 -28.46 -33.98 8.68
C LEU A 772 -28.07 -34.95 9.80
N HIS A 773 -27.75 -36.19 9.45
CA HIS A 773 -27.40 -37.27 10.37
C HIS A 773 -25.95 -37.20 10.88
N ILE A 774 -25.14 -36.26 10.37
CA ILE A 774 -23.73 -36.12 10.72
C ILE A 774 -23.59 -35.02 11.75
N GLY A 775 -23.31 -35.40 12.99
CA GLY A 775 -23.25 -34.48 14.14
C GLY A 775 -21.91 -33.76 14.30
N ARG A 776 -20.84 -34.17 13.60
CA ARG A 776 -19.49 -33.64 13.82
C ARG A 776 -18.83 -33.12 12.55
N VAL A 777 -18.12 -32.01 12.69
CA VAL A 777 -17.20 -31.47 11.68
C VAL A 777 -15.76 -31.69 12.13
N TYR A 778 -14.94 -32.27 11.27
CA TYR A 778 -13.49 -32.35 11.49
C TYR A 778 -12.85 -31.07 10.97
N GLY A 779 -12.18 -30.34 11.85
CA GLY A 779 -11.52 -29.07 11.53
C GLY A 779 -10.02 -29.23 11.29
N ALA A 780 -9.25 -28.32 11.86
CA ALA A 780 -7.80 -28.27 11.77
C ALA A 780 -7.13 -29.39 12.58
N GLU A 781 -7.52 -29.51 13.85
CA GLU A 781 -6.84 -30.38 14.83
C GLU A 781 -7.83 -31.21 15.66
N SER A 782 -9.13 -30.90 15.60
CA SER A 782 -10.15 -31.56 16.42
C SER A 782 -11.50 -31.64 15.72
N CYS A 783 -12.39 -32.46 16.28
CA CYS A 783 -13.78 -32.55 15.88
C CYS A 783 -14.63 -31.56 16.69
N TYR A 784 -15.47 -30.80 16.01
CA TYR A 784 -16.41 -29.86 16.61
C TYR A 784 -17.86 -30.35 16.40
N ASP A 785 -18.75 -29.92 17.28
CA ASP A 785 -20.18 -30.21 17.16
C ASP A 785 -20.80 -29.35 16.06
N LYS A 786 -21.45 -30.00 15.09
CA LYS A 786 -22.10 -29.34 13.95
C LYS A 786 -23.20 -28.37 14.41
N SER A 787 -23.94 -28.73 15.46
CA SER A 787 -25.13 -28.00 15.91
C SER A 787 -24.78 -26.64 16.52
N VAL A 788 -23.73 -26.58 17.32
CA VAL A 788 -23.26 -25.34 17.99
C VAL A 788 -22.86 -24.28 16.97
N ILE A 789 -22.28 -24.69 15.84
CA ILE A 789 -21.62 -23.76 14.92
C ILE A 789 -22.52 -23.38 13.76
N PHE A 790 -23.08 -24.39 13.07
CA PHE A 790 -23.76 -24.16 11.80
C PHE A 790 -25.27 -24.00 11.93
N ARG A 791 -25.89 -24.53 12.99
CA ARG A 791 -27.34 -24.41 13.21
C ARG A 791 -27.69 -23.04 13.81
N GLU A 792 -26.98 -22.59 14.84
CA GLU A 792 -27.21 -21.27 15.46
C GLU A 792 -27.03 -20.12 14.45
N GLU A 793 -25.99 -20.17 13.62
CA GLU A 793 -25.71 -19.15 12.60
C GLU A 793 -26.72 -19.18 11.43
N ALA A 794 -27.24 -20.37 11.08
CA ALA A 794 -28.28 -20.51 10.07
C ALA A 794 -29.64 -20.02 10.58
N GLU A 795 -29.96 -20.24 11.86
CA GLU A 795 -31.23 -19.83 12.48
C GLU A 795 -31.26 -18.33 12.82
N GLY A 796 -30.13 -17.76 13.28
CA GLY A 796 -30.03 -16.34 13.62
C GLY A 796 -30.32 -15.38 12.45
N LYS A 797 -30.07 -15.78 11.20
CA LYS A 797 -30.41 -15.01 10.00
C LYS A 797 -31.88 -15.12 9.55
N VAL A 798 -32.57 -16.19 9.95
CA VAL A 798 -33.97 -16.43 9.59
C VAL A 798 -34.92 -15.69 10.54
N THR A 799 -34.54 -15.54 11.81
CA THR A 799 -35.33 -14.79 12.80
C THR A 799 -35.52 -13.32 12.41
N SER A 800 -34.55 -12.71 11.72
CA SER A 800 -34.67 -11.33 11.19
C SER A 800 -35.65 -11.20 10.02
N GLN A 801 -35.92 -12.27 9.26
CA GLN A 801 -36.87 -12.25 8.13
C GLN A 801 -38.32 -12.55 8.53
N LEU A 802 -38.54 -13.19 9.70
CA LEU A 802 -39.86 -13.59 10.19
C LEU A 802 -40.66 -12.45 10.88
N LEU A 803 -40.11 -11.24 10.95
CA LEU A 803 -40.73 -10.08 11.64
C LEU A 803 -41.86 -9.38 10.85
N ASN A 804 -42.15 -9.76 9.60
CA ASN A 804 -43.22 -9.17 8.78
C ASN A 804 -44.27 -10.20 8.37
N LYS A 805 -44.95 -10.81 9.35
CA LYS A 805 -45.94 -11.87 9.09
C LYS A 805 -47.38 -11.39 8.85
N GLU A 806 -47.65 -10.08 8.88
CA GLU A 806 -49.03 -9.55 8.84
C GLU A 806 -49.46 -8.92 7.50
N ALA A 807 -48.65 -8.98 6.43
CA ALA A 807 -49.05 -8.39 5.15
C ALA A 807 -48.85 -9.37 3.97
N TYR A 808 -49.97 -9.97 3.54
CA TYR A 808 -50.20 -10.72 2.29
C TYR A 808 -49.59 -12.14 2.16
N PRO A 809 -50.39 -13.15 1.72
CA PRO A 809 -49.95 -14.54 1.61
C PRO A 809 -49.24 -14.78 0.26
N TYR A 810 -48.01 -14.30 0.11
CA TYR A 810 -47.14 -14.80 -0.96
C TYR A 810 -46.55 -16.15 -0.53
N ILE A 811 -46.51 -17.11 -1.45
CA ILE A 811 -45.85 -18.40 -1.19
C ILE A 811 -44.35 -18.11 -1.00
N THR A 812 -43.87 -18.28 0.23
CA THR A 812 -42.44 -18.18 0.55
C THR A 812 -41.75 -19.44 0.06
N SER A 813 -40.87 -19.33 -0.94
CA SER A 813 -39.99 -20.41 -1.37
C SER A 813 -38.61 -20.27 -0.72
N GLU A 814 -38.02 -21.39 -0.33
CA GLU A 814 -36.68 -21.45 0.27
C GLU A 814 -35.77 -22.36 -0.57
N LEU A 815 -34.55 -21.89 -0.84
CA LEU A 815 -33.54 -22.65 -1.56
C LEU A 815 -32.82 -23.62 -0.60
N ILE A 816 -32.86 -24.91 -0.92
CA ILE A 816 -32.15 -25.96 -0.17
C ILE A 816 -31.20 -26.70 -1.11
N MET A 817 -29.99 -26.97 -0.63
CA MET A 817 -29.02 -27.79 -1.35
C MET A 817 -29.28 -29.28 -1.08
N VAL A 818 -29.41 -30.06 -2.17
CA VAL A 818 -29.57 -31.51 -2.12
C VAL A 818 -28.48 -32.15 -2.96
N ALA A 819 -27.71 -33.08 -2.38
CA ALA A 819 -26.70 -33.82 -3.13
C ALA A 819 -27.31 -35.03 -3.84
N HIS A 820 -27.17 -35.11 -5.17
CA HIS A 820 -27.53 -36.31 -5.92
C HIS A 820 -26.45 -37.39 -5.73
N THR A 821 -26.57 -38.21 -4.69
CA THR A 821 -25.71 -39.39 -4.50
C THR A 821 -26.32 -40.58 -5.24
N THR A 822 -25.55 -41.23 -6.12
CA THR A 822 -25.99 -42.36 -6.97
C THR A 822 -26.19 -43.69 -6.22
N LEU A 823 -26.29 -43.67 -4.89
CA LEU A 823 -26.40 -44.85 -4.04
C LEU A 823 -27.78 -44.92 -3.37
N SER A 824 -28.48 -46.02 -3.63
CA SER A 824 -29.66 -46.46 -2.87
C SER A 824 -29.30 -46.61 -1.39
N GLY A 825 -30.09 -46.02 -0.50
CA GLY A 825 -29.94 -46.16 0.96
C GLY A 825 -29.48 -44.93 1.76
N ILE A 826 -28.96 -43.87 1.12
CA ILE A 826 -28.69 -42.58 1.80
C ILE A 826 -29.86 -41.59 1.60
N ALA A 827 -30.70 -41.82 0.60
CA ALA A 827 -31.82 -40.96 0.23
C ALA A 827 -33.14 -41.26 0.97
N ASP A 828 -33.25 -42.40 1.66
CA ASP A 828 -34.49 -42.87 2.28
C ASP A 828 -34.65 -42.39 3.73
N CYS A 829 -34.38 -41.11 3.96
CA CYS A 829 -35.04 -40.41 5.06
C CYS A 829 -36.26 -39.71 4.45
N ASP A 830 -37.43 -39.83 5.09
CA ASP A 830 -38.74 -39.30 4.65
C ASP A 830 -38.80 -37.76 4.41
N THR A 831 -37.65 -37.09 4.33
CA THR A 831 -37.46 -35.65 4.18
C THR A 831 -36.69 -35.24 2.92
N THR A 832 -36.33 -36.16 2.01
CA THR A 832 -35.82 -35.76 0.69
C THR A 832 -37.00 -35.31 -0.21
N PRO A 833 -37.04 -34.06 -0.70
CA PRO A 833 -38.00 -33.71 -1.74
C PRO A 833 -37.61 -34.50 -2.98
N VAL A 834 -38.47 -35.41 -3.40
CA VAL A 834 -38.34 -36.08 -4.69
C VAL A 834 -38.46 -35.01 -5.77
N SER A 835 -37.36 -34.66 -6.44
CA SER A 835 -37.46 -33.91 -7.71
C SER A 835 -38.35 -34.75 -8.64
N PRO A 836 -39.45 -34.19 -9.18
CA PRO A 836 -40.33 -34.95 -10.06
C PRO A 836 -39.55 -35.25 -11.34
N LEU A 837 -39.03 -36.47 -11.46
CA LEU A 837 -38.61 -36.99 -12.74
C LEU A 837 -39.83 -36.98 -13.67
N ASN A 838 -39.68 -36.31 -14.80
CA ASN A 838 -40.61 -36.27 -15.95
C ASN A 838 -41.90 -35.45 -15.79
N ALA A 839 -41.85 -34.29 -15.14
CA ALA A 839 -42.83 -33.24 -15.45
C ALA A 839 -42.29 -32.39 -16.61
N ILE A 840 -42.92 -32.54 -17.77
CA ILE A 840 -42.75 -31.67 -18.94
C ILE A 840 -42.90 -30.22 -18.47
N CYS A 841 -41.83 -29.42 -18.56
CA CYS A 841 -41.94 -27.97 -18.39
C CYS A 841 -42.85 -27.43 -19.49
N PRO A 842 -44.00 -26.80 -19.20
CA PRO A 842 -44.80 -26.19 -20.25
C PRO A 842 -44.05 -24.95 -20.77
N SER A 843 -43.98 -24.82 -22.09
CA SER A 843 -43.52 -23.59 -22.72
C SER A 843 -44.65 -22.54 -22.64
N PRO A 844 -44.36 -21.24 -22.81
CA PRO A 844 -45.40 -20.21 -22.76
C PRO A 844 -46.38 -20.43 -23.91
N GLY A 845 -47.57 -20.98 -23.61
CA GLY A 845 -48.59 -21.31 -24.59
C GLY A 845 -49.43 -22.56 -24.32
N ASP A 846 -49.08 -23.38 -23.32
CA ASP A 846 -49.86 -24.60 -23.03
C ASP A 846 -51.16 -24.32 -22.24
N ASP A 847 -52.23 -24.98 -22.69
CA ASP A 847 -53.62 -24.82 -22.27
C ASP A 847 -53.85 -25.34 -20.83
N LEU A 848 -54.23 -24.43 -19.92
CA LEU A 848 -54.39 -24.65 -18.46
C LEU A 848 -55.49 -25.67 -18.09
N SER A 849 -56.32 -26.06 -19.06
CA SER A 849 -57.41 -27.02 -18.88
C SER A 849 -56.94 -28.42 -18.46
N ARG A 850 -55.75 -28.86 -18.92
CA ARG A 850 -55.21 -30.20 -18.58
C ARG A 850 -54.61 -30.31 -17.17
N ILE A 851 -54.27 -29.18 -16.55
CA ILE A 851 -53.68 -29.14 -15.19
C ILE A 851 -54.79 -29.28 -14.12
N CYS A 852 -56.00 -28.83 -14.43
CA CYS A 852 -57.13 -28.93 -13.49
C CYS A 852 -57.64 -30.37 -13.33
N GLU A 853 -57.55 -31.19 -14.38
CA GLU A 853 -57.98 -32.60 -14.36
C GLU A 853 -57.02 -33.53 -13.58
N SER A 854 -55.72 -33.21 -13.51
CA SER A 854 -54.75 -34.00 -12.74
C SER A 854 -54.78 -33.71 -11.23
N CYS A 855 -55.35 -32.58 -10.83
CA CYS A 855 -55.46 -32.13 -9.43
C CYS A 855 -56.83 -32.39 -8.78
N GLY A 856 -57.77 -33.04 -9.47
CA GLY A 856 -59.04 -33.49 -8.88
C GLY A 856 -60.00 -32.37 -8.47
N ILE A 857 -60.01 -31.23 -9.15
CA ILE A 857 -60.96 -30.13 -8.89
C ILE A 857 -62.18 -30.31 -9.80
N THR A 858 -63.31 -30.73 -9.24
CA THR A 858 -64.59 -30.85 -9.96
C THR A 858 -65.28 -29.49 -10.14
N SER A 859 -65.88 -29.27 -11.31
CA SER A 859 -66.39 -28.00 -11.82
C SER A 859 -67.76 -27.56 -11.27
N ASP A 860 -67.92 -27.45 -9.96
CA ASP A 860 -69.24 -27.10 -9.36
C ASP A 860 -69.36 -25.63 -8.86
N VAL A 861 -68.47 -24.71 -9.27
CA VAL A 861 -68.48 -23.31 -8.76
C VAL A 861 -68.49 -22.24 -9.87
N LEU A 862 -68.68 -22.62 -11.14
CA LEU A 862 -68.64 -21.66 -12.27
C LEU A 862 -69.98 -21.41 -12.98
N ASP A 863 -71.12 -21.62 -12.31
CA ASP A 863 -72.44 -21.18 -12.83
C ASP A 863 -73.22 -20.43 -11.75
N ASN A 864 -72.85 -19.16 -11.52
CA ASN A 864 -73.75 -18.12 -11.03
C ASN A 864 -73.08 -16.76 -11.30
N PRO A 865 -73.39 -16.06 -12.40
CA PRO A 865 -72.89 -14.71 -12.59
C PRO A 865 -73.48 -13.81 -11.50
N VAL A 866 -72.61 -13.18 -10.72
CA VAL A 866 -72.98 -12.17 -9.72
C VAL A 866 -73.69 -11.02 -10.46
N ASP A 867 -74.90 -10.69 -9.99
CA ASP A 867 -75.71 -9.57 -10.47
C ASP A 867 -75.04 -8.25 -10.07
N LEU A 868 -74.40 -7.60 -11.03
CA LEU A 868 -73.63 -6.36 -10.85
C LEU A 868 -74.53 -5.13 -10.61
N ASN A 869 -75.86 -5.27 -10.60
CA ASN A 869 -76.78 -4.16 -10.33
C ASN A 869 -76.91 -3.80 -8.85
N ASN A 870 -76.31 -4.58 -7.94
CA ASN A 870 -76.39 -4.36 -6.50
C ASN A 870 -75.01 -4.23 -5.82
N PHE A 871 -73.95 -3.96 -6.61
CA PHE A 871 -72.61 -3.74 -6.08
C PHE A 871 -72.43 -2.25 -5.79
N ASP A 872 -72.05 -1.93 -4.55
CA ASP A 872 -71.83 -0.56 -4.10
C ASP A 872 -70.46 -0.06 -4.61
N TRP A 873 -70.50 0.58 -5.78
CA TRP A 873 -69.31 1.06 -6.48
C TRP A 873 -68.65 2.28 -5.81
N ASP A 874 -69.27 2.90 -4.80
CA ASP A 874 -68.70 4.04 -4.08
C ASP A 874 -67.66 3.63 -3.02
N SER A 875 -67.46 2.33 -2.78
CA SER A 875 -66.52 1.84 -1.77
C SER A 875 -65.08 1.63 -2.27
N LEU A 876 -64.78 1.91 -3.54
CA LEU A 876 -63.43 1.85 -4.10
C LEU A 876 -63.02 3.21 -4.64
N GLY A 877 -62.62 4.10 -3.73
CA GLY A 877 -62.13 5.41 -4.07
C GLY A 877 -60.79 5.38 -4.79
N VAL A 878 -60.79 5.34 -6.12
CA VAL A 878 -59.78 5.98 -7.00
C VAL A 878 -60.44 6.31 -8.34
N PHE A 879 -60.64 7.60 -8.62
CA PHE A 879 -61.13 8.11 -9.90
C PHE A 879 -60.08 7.98 -11.01
N MET A 880 -60.47 7.43 -12.16
CA MET A 880 -59.83 7.70 -13.44
C MET A 880 -60.76 8.54 -14.34
N ILE A 881 -60.12 9.44 -15.07
CA ILE A 881 -60.63 10.53 -15.92
C ILE A 881 -61.52 10.00 -17.08
N PRO A 882 -62.59 10.73 -17.51
CA PRO A 882 -63.44 10.33 -18.64
C PRO A 882 -63.01 10.95 -19.99
N PRO A 883 -63.35 10.33 -21.15
CA PRO A 883 -63.14 10.93 -22.47
C PRO A 883 -64.41 11.55 -23.09
N ASP A 884 -64.18 12.69 -23.77
CA ASP A 884 -64.85 13.29 -24.93
C ASP A 884 -66.34 13.68 -24.93
N GLN A 885 -66.60 15.00 -24.80
CA GLN A 885 -67.10 15.86 -25.89
C GLN A 885 -67.03 17.37 -25.50
N GLU A 886 -66.35 18.18 -26.33
CA GLU A 886 -66.36 19.66 -26.36
C GLU A 886 -67.71 20.24 -26.88
N PRO A 887 -67.93 21.58 -26.91
CA PRO A 887 -67.67 22.59 -25.89
C PRO A 887 -68.87 23.57 -25.72
N MET A 888 -69.01 24.23 -24.57
CA MET A 888 -69.45 25.63 -24.55
C MET A 888 -69.09 26.29 -23.22
N ASP A 889 -68.70 27.55 -23.34
CA ASP A 889 -67.92 28.33 -22.40
C ASP A 889 -68.78 29.35 -21.63
N GLU A 890 -68.10 29.94 -20.66
CA GLU A 890 -68.24 31.27 -20.09
C GLU A 890 -69.19 31.48 -18.91
N SER A 891 -68.51 31.66 -17.77
CA SER A 891 -68.71 32.76 -16.83
C SER A 891 -69.86 32.67 -15.83
N GLU A 892 -69.50 32.94 -14.58
CA GLU A 892 -70.39 33.18 -13.43
C GLU A 892 -71.12 31.95 -12.88
N PHE A 893 -70.54 31.28 -11.88
CA PHE A 893 -71.42 30.81 -10.80
C PHE A 893 -70.87 30.75 -9.38
N PHE A 894 -69.59 30.98 -9.05
CA PHE A 894 -69.24 31.10 -7.63
C PHE A 894 -68.23 32.20 -7.32
N SER A 895 -68.73 33.44 -7.39
CA SER A 895 -68.62 34.32 -6.22
C SER A 895 -69.48 33.72 -5.09
N PHE A 896 -69.08 33.91 -3.83
CA PHE A 896 -69.64 33.25 -2.64
C PHE A 896 -69.18 31.80 -2.44
N LEU A 897 -68.04 31.61 -1.79
CA LEU A 897 -68.00 31.00 -0.46
C LEU A 897 -66.62 31.23 0.14
N GLN A 898 -66.45 32.49 0.54
CA GLN A 898 -65.51 32.91 1.56
C GLN A 898 -66.02 32.39 2.92
N ASN A 899 -65.07 31.99 3.76
CA ASN A 899 -65.09 31.94 5.24
C ASN A 899 -64.88 30.55 5.86
N GLU A 900 -63.64 30.42 6.32
CA GLU A 900 -63.17 29.71 7.50
C GLU A 900 -64.13 29.77 8.70
N GLU A 901 -64.10 28.75 9.56
CA GLU A 901 -63.50 28.84 10.90
C GLU A 901 -63.68 27.51 11.68
N GLN A 902 -62.55 26.85 12.00
CA GLN A 902 -62.06 26.38 13.33
C GLN A 902 -63.03 25.85 14.45
N PRO A 903 -62.54 25.24 15.57
CA PRO A 903 -61.63 24.09 15.74
C PRO A 903 -62.01 23.17 16.95
N LEU A 904 -61.09 22.28 17.38
CA LEU A 904 -60.91 21.65 18.72
C LEU A 904 -61.88 20.53 19.19
N ASN A 905 -61.38 19.28 19.22
CA ASN A 905 -60.86 18.64 20.45
C ASN A 905 -60.11 17.34 20.15
#